data_AF-A0A1G8FUV0-F1
#
_entry.id   AF-A0A1G8FUV0-F1
#
_cell.length_a   1.000
_cell.length_b   1.000
_cell.length_c   1.000
_cell.angle_alpha   90.00
_cell.angle_beta   90.00
_cell.angle_gamma   90.00
#
_symmetry.space_group_name_H-M   'P 1'
#
loop_
_entity.id
_entity.type
_entity.pdbx_description
1 polymer ?
#
loop_
_entity_poly.entity_id
_entity_poly.type
_entity_poly.pdbx_seq_one_letter_code
_entity_poly.pdbx_strand_id
1 'polypeptide(L)'
;MTGRRVLLFITIFLFISFKSFSAVFTVTSNADSGPGTLREALTLAAANGSAEKDYIYFNLPNLTVADRTISIKTDLPEITSDIVIDGSTQPGPPLSINGAKVVINGFNEQARIRFCFIVGTVNTFELYGIVAKNFFVADGPQGGYGGIFVSLQGKIGHVIIGAPGKGNDIYNVGWAVEGMGEDNSLNLPTCRVQTFEMKNNLIGIGEDGIKIGAYKQSIIGLPFTFNVIIGGDNKNEGNTIFDLVSLVPAAAHQDLEQDFNFKIKNNIFSANSQQQRTNDPYIDIDRNDQAFVMGVEPLLHYSKKSTGEVLDNVFGYTLFVSGLTNLNLNIQHNFFGTSTDQKNKIPVGGEAITFYYTEGNILVGGPDNSKGNVFTNCVQDQRAIDYEEAVVNTAVSGPDFNYLNHVELSHNSFYCNNNPAYTIQTVLEKKPISVSVDQLSATNVNGITKPNARVELFYTDKECDQCQPKTYVATTYADAAGKWTYNGSLLPGYGVMAGATLNNISSEFTDTRILFSNTVVITHQECDMGGSIKNALVVTNAKKLEWLNENGDVVGTKIDLENVPAGKYRLRAEQFGCVKYSPYFLVEDHTPKFFDFEKKVIQPSCGNGGAITNLYTSFADKTEWFNGKNEVISNQQDLYNLAEGSYTLRITGPRGCVKTYGPVVLKNTTGPTIDQLHPNKQSTSCGQSTGSIKNIIVTGTGNIKYSWLNSQHQEVATTNDLTGQPAGMYTLKVTDDSQCGPVYSSEIEIPEINVITLDENNVTKGQATCNQNNGFIKGITAPGATHYQWVNLADNSTAGSTINLPSAAAGSYRLTVSNDFGCSKISGIYTIDATPPTVYPNYNANIINSCAGQNNGTITIITDNPVKTMRWVDANDQPVGTDANPHGLKPGTYKVYFTDANGCETLYPHDFTVNEIAPLQIVPNSESQTNDQCGLNTASIKNIQITGGTQPYTYLWLNEAGDHIKTSQDLSGIGAGAYTLQVQDASGCGVMASRIYTVLNENSSIDAPIIAPLQLCAPGEALLSVSSPSAGNTYRLYDSQTSTQYQDEQTNGIFKIKANPNSTYYISKVSGQCESERTQAQITISLSAIDIPNAFTPNGDGKNDYWKINNAQNYPQAIVQIFTRYGQKVFESKGYSVPFDGTYNGTKLPSGVYYYILNLGKSCNLLSGSLSIIR
;
A
#
# COMPACT_ATOMS: atom_id res chain seq x y z
N MET A 1 -88.34 4.93 21.05
CA MET A 1 -87.19 5.85 21.11
C MET A 1 -86.32 5.47 22.30
N THR A 2 -85.33 4.61 22.11
CA THR A 2 -84.33 4.23 23.11
C THR A 2 -83.29 3.34 22.44
N GLY A 3 -82.00 3.54 22.74
CA GLY A 3 -80.98 2.50 22.68
C GLY A 3 -80.39 2.12 21.31
N ARG A 4 -79.79 3.07 20.57
CA ARG A 4 -78.94 2.72 19.41
C ARG A 4 -77.81 3.72 19.19
N ARG A 5 -76.98 4.01 20.21
CA ARG A 5 -75.79 4.89 20.09
C ARG A 5 -74.57 4.54 20.97
N VAL A 6 -74.46 3.33 21.50
CA VAL A 6 -73.30 2.96 22.36
C VAL A 6 -72.45 1.80 21.81
N LEU A 7 -72.87 1.10 20.76
CA LEU A 7 -72.15 -0.08 20.26
C LEU A 7 -71.19 0.18 19.08
N LEU A 8 -71.01 1.43 18.64
CA LEU A 8 -70.11 1.77 17.52
C LEU A 8 -68.79 2.45 17.95
N PHE A 9 -68.64 2.79 19.24
CA PHE A 9 -67.43 3.42 19.78
C PHE A 9 -66.45 2.43 20.44
N ILE A 10 -66.86 1.16 20.65
CA ILE A 10 -66.03 0.13 21.31
C ILE A 10 -65.38 -0.83 20.30
N THR A 11 -65.84 -0.87 19.04
CA THR A 11 -65.22 -1.68 17.97
C THR A 11 -64.16 -0.95 17.15
N ILE A 12 -63.95 0.36 17.35
CA ILE A 12 -62.87 1.14 16.70
C ILE A 12 -61.64 1.32 17.62
N PHE A 13 -61.77 1.07 18.92
CA PHE A 13 -60.62 1.05 19.86
C PHE A 13 -59.97 -0.34 20.01
N LEU A 14 -60.43 -1.33 19.24
CA LEU A 14 -59.90 -2.70 19.18
C LEU A 14 -59.04 -2.95 17.94
N PHE A 15 -58.59 -1.89 17.25
CA PHE A 15 -57.26 -1.92 16.64
C PHE A 15 -56.26 -1.78 17.79
N ILE A 16 -56.03 -2.92 18.43
CA ILE A 16 -54.92 -3.15 19.33
C ILE A 16 -53.70 -2.57 18.63
N SER A 17 -53.17 -1.50 19.23
CA SER A 17 -51.75 -1.21 19.25
C SER A 17 -51.06 -2.55 19.52
N PHE A 18 -50.69 -3.27 18.45
CA PHE A 18 -49.66 -4.28 18.55
C PHE A 18 -48.46 -3.48 18.98
N LYS A 19 -48.18 -3.50 20.29
CA LYS A 19 -46.84 -3.23 20.77
C LYS A 19 -45.96 -4.18 19.96
N SER A 20 -45.19 -3.61 19.04
CA SER A 20 -44.12 -4.33 18.36
C SER A 20 -43.20 -4.82 19.48
N PHE A 21 -43.14 -6.13 19.67
CA PHE A 21 -42.21 -6.74 20.62
C PHE A 21 -40.93 -7.04 19.85
N SER A 22 -39.79 -6.76 20.46
CA SER A 22 -38.47 -7.20 20.01
C SER A 22 -38.50 -8.67 19.58
N ALA A 23 -38.10 -8.93 18.33
CA ALA A 23 -38.06 -10.27 17.75
C ALA A 23 -36.62 -10.76 17.60
N VAL A 24 -36.45 -12.09 17.69
CA VAL A 24 -35.19 -12.77 17.39
C VAL A 24 -35.37 -13.64 16.16
N PHE A 25 -34.69 -13.30 15.08
CA PHE A 25 -34.62 -14.07 13.85
C PHE A 25 -33.33 -14.87 13.83
N THR A 26 -33.43 -16.19 13.67
CA THR A 26 -32.24 -17.06 13.60
C THR A 26 -31.99 -17.49 12.16
N VAL A 27 -30.86 -17.08 11.61
CA VAL A 27 -30.35 -17.53 10.31
C VAL A 27 -29.86 -18.96 10.46
N THR A 28 -30.51 -19.87 9.75
CA THR A 28 -30.26 -21.33 9.80
C THR A 28 -29.90 -21.91 8.42
N SER A 29 -29.84 -21.06 7.40
CA SER A 29 -29.47 -21.44 6.03
C SER A 29 -28.42 -20.47 5.48
N ASN A 30 -27.38 -21.01 4.86
CA ASN A 30 -26.33 -20.25 4.19
C ASN A 30 -26.65 -19.92 2.71
N ALA A 31 -27.86 -20.23 2.25
CA ALA A 31 -28.34 -19.83 0.94
C ALA A 31 -28.57 -18.31 0.85
N ASP A 32 -28.49 -17.75 -0.35
CA ASP A 32 -28.71 -16.32 -0.63
C ASP A 32 -30.17 -15.87 -0.42
N SER A 33 -31.14 -16.78 -0.59
CA SER A 33 -32.57 -16.46 -0.46
C SER A 33 -33.40 -17.69 -0.07
N GLY A 34 -34.60 -17.47 0.47
CA GLY A 34 -35.54 -18.51 0.89
C GLY A 34 -35.61 -18.68 2.41
N PRO A 35 -36.34 -19.69 2.90
CA PRO A 35 -36.54 -19.92 4.33
C PRO A 35 -35.23 -20.13 5.11
N GLY A 36 -35.12 -19.51 6.27
CA GLY A 36 -33.97 -19.58 7.18
C GLY A 36 -32.75 -18.75 6.76
N THR A 37 -32.83 -17.97 5.68
CA THR A 37 -31.68 -17.19 5.16
C THR A 37 -31.56 -15.82 5.81
N LEU A 38 -30.37 -15.20 5.71
CA LEU A 38 -30.15 -13.82 6.14
C LEU A 38 -31.11 -12.83 5.45
N ARG A 39 -31.38 -13.04 4.16
CA ARG A 39 -32.31 -12.23 3.37
C ARG A 39 -33.73 -12.29 3.92
N GLU A 40 -34.21 -13.47 4.29
CA GLU A 40 -35.51 -13.62 4.94
C GLU A 40 -35.54 -12.94 6.31
N ALA A 41 -34.51 -13.15 7.14
CA ALA A 41 -34.41 -12.53 8.45
C ALA A 41 -34.47 -10.99 8.38
N LEU A 42 -33.74 -10.38 7.45
CA LEU A 42 -33.80 -8.93 7.19
C LEU A 42 -35.18 -8.48 6.72
N THR A 43 -35.82 -9.25 5.82
CA THR A 43 -37.16 -8.94 5.32
C THR A 43 -38.21 -8.97 6.44
N LEU A 44 -38.12 -9.95 7.34
CA LEU A 44 -39.02 -10.09 8.48
C LEU A 44 -38.78 -8.99 9.52
N ALA A 45 -37.52 -8.65 9.80
CA ALA A 45 -37.19 -7.56 10.71
C ALA A 45 -37.70 -6.21 10.20
N ALA A 46 -37.60 -5.93 8.90
CA ALA A 46 -38.12 -4.70 8.30
C ALA A 46 -39.65 -4.54 8.51
N ALA A 47 -40.40 -5.64 8.63
CA ALA A 47 -41.85 -5.60 8.88
C ALA A 47 -42.22 -5.17 10.32
N ASN A 48 -41.29 -5.25 11.28
CA ASN A 48 -41.53 -4.88 12.69
C ASN A 48 -41.37 -3.37 12.97
N GLY A 49 -40.75 -2.62 12.05
CA GLY A 49 -40.47 -1.19 12.18
C GLY A 49 -39.41 -0.85 13.26
N SER A 50 -39.28 0.43 13.63
CA SER A 50 -38.24 0.94 14.54
C SER A 50 -38.72 1.21 15.97
N ALA A 51 -39.77 0.52 16.42
CA ALA A 51 -40.36 0.77 17.75
C ALA A 51 -39.64 0.00 18.86
N GLU A 52 -39.18 -1.22 18.57
CA GLU A 52 -38.31 -2.03 19.42
C GLU A 52 -37.16 -2.62 18.58
N LYS A 53 -36.04 -2.92 19.25
CA LYS A 53 -34.82 -3.43 18.61
C LYS A 53 -34.93 -4.93 18.34
N ASP A 54 -34.74 -5.33 17.09
CA ASP A 54 -34.73 -6.73 16.65
C ASP A 54 -33.32 -7.32 16.67
N TYR A 55 -33.23 -8.65 16.69
CA TYR A 55 -31.97 -9.40 16.72
C TYR A 55 -31.94 -10.43 15.61
N ILE A 56 -30.87 -10.42 14.81
CA ILE A 56 -30.52 -11.47 13.87
C ILE A 56 -29.34 -12.25 14.44
N TYR A 57 -29.62 -13.49 14.81
CA TYR A 57 -28.63 -14.46 15.30
C TYR A 57 -28.36 -15.53 14.25
N PHE A 58 -27.24 -16.22 14.39
CA PHE A 58 -26.80 -17.22 13.44
C PHE A 58 -26.70 -18.58 14.13
N ASN A 59 -27.28 -19.58 13.49
CA ASN A 59 -27.17 -20.98 13.84
C ASN A 59 -27.15 -21.82 12.55
N LEU A 60 -26.21 -21.46 11.66
CA LEU A 60 -25.93 -22.14 10.41
C LEU A 60 -25.48 -23.59 10.69
N PRO A 61 -25.88 -24.55 9.84
CA PRO A 61 -25.61 -25.97 10.03
C PRO A 61 -24.12 -26.26 9.87
N ASN A 62 -23.58 -27.20 10.65
CA ASN A 62 -22.15 -27.56 10.69
C ASN A 62 -21.20 -26.39 11.06
N LEU A 63 -20.01 -26.70 11.55
CA LEU A 63 -19.04 -25.70 12.05
C LEU A 63 -17.88 -25.45 11.07
N THR A 64 -17.96 -25.97 9.85
CA THR A 64 -16.95 -25.71 8.81
C THR A 64 -17.00 -24.25 8.34
N VAL A 65 -15.94 -23.76 7.70
CA VAL A 65 -15.93 -22.39 7.15
C VAL A 65 -16.99 -22.25 6.04
N ALA A 66 -17.08 -23.24 5.14
CA ALA A 66 -18.00 -23.21 4.01
C ALA A 66 -19.47 -23.19 4.45
N ASP A 67 -19.84 -23.98 5.45
CA ASP A 67 -21.23 -24.01 5.92
C ASP A 67 -21.61 -22.76 6.73
N ARG A 68 -20.60 -22.08 7.29
CA ARG A 68 -20.74 -20.74 7.91
C ARG A 68 -20.52 -19.59 6.93
N THR A 69 -20.41 -19.88 5.63
CA THR A 69 -20.25 -18.88 4.57
C THR A 69 -21.57 -18.68 3.83
N ILE A 70 -22.11 -17.47 3.93
CA ILE A 70 -23.29 -17.02 3.19
C ILE A 70 -22.80 -16.28 1.94
N SER A 71 -23.07 -16.83 0.77
CA SER A 71 -22.72 -16.21 -0.51
C SER A 71 -23.84 -15.30 -0.99
N ILE A 72 -23.60 -14.00 -1.01
CA ILE A 72 -24.56 -12.99 -1.48
C ILE A 72 -24.37 -12.81 -2.99
N LYS A 73 -25.47 -12.85 -3.74
CA LYS A 73 -25.45 -12.73 -5.22
C LYS A 73 -26.07 -11.43 -5.74
N THR A 74 -26.92 -10.78 -4.93
CA THR A 74 -27.56 -9.49 -5.22
C THR A 74 -27.72 -8.71 -3.91
N ASP A 75 -27.87 -7.39 -4.00
CA ASP A 75 -28.08 -6.51 -2.83
C ASP A 75 -29.11 -7.09 -1.83
N LEU A 76 -28.83 -7.02 -0.53
CA LEU A 76 -29.77 -7.46 0.51
C LEU A 76 -30.92 -6.44 0.67
N PRO A 77 -32.05 -6.84 1.30
CA PRO A 77 -33.13 -5.92 1.62
C PRO A 77 -32.65 -4.76 2.50
N GLU A 78 -33.21 -3.58 2.28
CA GLU A 78 -32.96 -2.38 3.10
C GLU A 78 -33.37 -2.61 4.56
N ILE A 79 -32.51 -2.18 5.48
CA ILE A 79 -32.74 -2.20 6.93
C ILE A 79 -33.48 -0.94 7.32
N THR A 80 -34.76 -1.10 7.66
CA THR A 80 -35.67 -0.01 8.07
C THR A 80 -36.14 -0.14 9.53
N SER A 81 -35.64 -1.14 10.26
CA SER A 81 -35.91 -1.38 11.68
C SER A 81 -34.64 -1.27 12.53
N ASP A 82 -34.81 -0.98 13.82
CA ASP A 82 -33.70 -1.01 14.78
C ASP A 82 -33.22 -2.45 14.94
N ILE A 83 -31.93 -2.73 14.69
CA ILE A 83 -31.49 -4.12 14.56
C ILE A 83 -30.06 -4.37 15.04
N VAL A 84 -29.86 -5.57 15.60
CA VAL A 84 -28.55 -6.17 15.89
C VAL A 84 -28.34 -7.36 14.98
N ILE A 85 -27.26 -7.38 14.21
CA ILE A 85 -26.82 -8.53 13.43
C ILE A 85 -25.57 -9.09 14.10
N ASP A 86 -25.70 -10.20 14.83
CA ASP A 86 -24.62 -10.76 15.64
C ASP A 86 -24.18 -12.14 15.16
N GLY A 87 -23.22 -12.17 14.23
CA GLY A 87 -22.55 -13.37 13.75
C GLY A 87 -21.79 -14.14 14.83
N SER A 88 -21.40 -13.50 15.94
CA SER A 88 -20.69 -14.18 17.03
C SER A 88 -21.56 -15.18 17.79
N THR A 89 -22.89 -15.09 17.63
CA THR A 89 -23.86 -16.06 18.16
C THR A 89 -23.78 -17.43 17.50
N GLN A 90 -23.19 -17.52 16.31
CA GLN A 90 -22.91 -18.80 15.65
C GLN A 90 -22.12 -19.71 16.60
N PRO A 91 -22.56 -20.95 16.82
CA PRO A 91 -21.80 -21.92 17.60
C PRO A 91 -20.42 -22.22 16.99
N GLY A 92 -19.51 -22.74 17.80
CA GLY A 92 -18.17 -23.18 17.37
C GLY A 92 -17.05 -22.14 17.52
N PRO A 93 -15.83 -22.52 17.10
CA PRO A 93 -14.64 -21.67 17.24
C PRO A 93 -14.71 -20.45 16.29
N PRO A 94 -14.07 -19.32 16.67
CA PRO A 94 -13.92 -18.17 15.80
C PRO A 94 -13.14 -18.51 14.53
N LEU A 95 -13.48 -17.83 13.44
CA LEU A 95 -12.79 -17.88 12.15
C LEU A 95 -11.62 -16.90 12.10
N SER A 96 -11.68 -15.82 12.90
CA SER A 96 -10.67 -14.76 12.95
C SER A 96 -10.19 -14.49 14.36
N ILE A 97 -9.01 -13.89 14.47
CA ILE A 97 -8.39 -13.46 15.72
C ILE A 97 -9.23 -12.45 16.51
N ASN A 98 -10.17 -11.75 15.88
CA ASN A 98 -11.04 -10.76 16.54
C ASN A 98 -12.39 -11.33 17.02
N GLY A 99 -12.65 -12.62 16.77
CA GLY A 99 -13.86 -13.32 17.22
C GLY A 99 -14.97 -13.50 16.18
N ALA A 100 -14.77 -13.09 14.93
CA ALA A 100 -15.75 -13.33 13.86
C ALA A 100 -16.03 -14.83 13.64
N LYS A 101 -17.27 -15.20 13.31
CA LYS A 101 -17.70 -16.60 13.19
C LYS A 101 -18.53 -16.94 11.96
N VAL A 102 -19.02 -15.94 11.24
CA VAL A 102 -19.82 -16.11 10.02
C VAL A 102 -19.13 -15.37 8.89
N VAL A 103 -19.03 -15.99 7.72
CA VAL A 103 -18.50 -15.34 6.52
C VAL A 103 -19.67 -14.85 5.67
N ILE A 104 -19.63 -13.60 5.24
CA ILE A 104 -20.46 -13.06 4.17
C ILE A 104 -19.55 -12.83 2.96
N ASN A 105 -19.76 -13.63 1.92
CA ASN A 105 -18.93 -13.62 0.72
C ASN A 105 -19.69 -13.00 -0.45
N GLY A 106 -19.17 -11.91 -1.02
CA GLY A 106 -19.68 -11.33 -2.26
C GLY A 106 -19.36 -12.21 -3.46
N PHE A 107 -20.35 -12.48 -4.32
CA PHE A 107 -20.16 -13.17 -5.59
C PHE A 107 -20.51 -12.23 -6.75
N ASN A 108 -19.50 -11.62 -7.38
CA ASN A 108 -19.70 -10.50 -8.30
C ASN A 108 -19.32 -10.82 -9.77
N GLU A 109 -19.64 -12.01 -10.27
CA GLU A 109 -19.38 -12.43 -11.67
C GLU A 109 -20.02 -11.53 -12.74
N GLN A 110 -20.92 -10.58 -12.38
CA GLN A 110 -21.64 -9.71 -13.31
C GLN A 110 -21.86 -8.27 -12.79
N ALA A 111 -21.06 -7.76 -11.85
CA ALA A 111 -21.22 -6.42 -11.26
C ALA A 111 -22.62 -6.11 -10.65
N ARG A 112 -23.29 -7.13 -10.11
CA ARG A 112 -24.68 -7.04 -9.60
C ARG A 112 -24.80 -6.64 -8.14
N ILE A 113 -23.72 -6.69 -7.37
CA ILE A 113 -23.73 -6.29 -5.96
C ILE A 113 -23.08 -4.92 -5.85
N ARG A 114 -23.89 -3.93 -5.50
CA ARG A 114 -23.42 -2.58 -5.17
C ARG A 114 -23.34 -2.39 -3.66
N PHE A 115 -24.29 -2.96 -2.92
CA PHE A 115 -24.40 -2.78 -1.47
C PHE A 115 -24.72 -4.12 -0.80
N CYS A 116 -23.98 -4.49 0.26
CA CYS A 116 -24.36 -5.65 1.07
C CYS A 116 -25.46 -5.28 2.07
N PHE A 117 -25.16 -4.50 3.10
CA PHE A 117 -26.15 -3.98 4.05
C PHE A 117 -26.49 -2.54 3.70
N ILE A 118 -27.77 -2.27 3.41
CA ILE A 118 -28.29 -0.93 3.17
C ILE A 118 -29.04 -0.50 4.42
N VAL A 119 -28.53 0.50 5.14
CA VAL A 119 -29.12 1.03 6.37
C VAL A 119 -29.90 2.30 6.05
N GLY A 120 -31.23 2.21 6.15
CA GLY A 120 -32.15 3.31 5.94
C GLY A 120 -32.25 4.22 7.18
N THR A 121 -33.46 4.68 7.50
CA THR A 121 -33.72 5.52 8.68
C THR A 121 -34.05 4.65 9.90
N VAL A 122 -33.16 4.62 10.89
CA VAL A 122 -33.27 3.79 12.11
C VAL A 122 -32.70 4.54 13.33
N ASN A 123 -33.12 4.20 14.55
CA ASN A 123 -32.48 4.72 15.76
C ASN A 123 -31.15 4.00 16.04
N THR A 124 -31.07 2.69 15.80
CA THR A 124 -29.86 1.90 16.09
C THR A 124 -29.60 0.79 15.08
N PHE A 125 -28.35 0.66 14.62
CA PHE A 125 -27.86 -0.44 13.80
C PHE A 125 -26.57 -0.99 14.42
N GLU A 126 -26.52 -2.31 14.67
CA GLU A 126 -25.36 -2.96 15.26
C GLU A 126 -24.92 -4.19 14.43
N LEU A 127 -23.61 -4.34 14.19
CA LEU A 127 -23.05 -5.43 13.39
C LEU A 127 -21.82 -6.06 14.07
N TYR A 128 -21.88 -7.36 14.34
CA TYR A 128 -20.84 -8.08 15.08
C TYR A 128 -20.49 -9.43 14.45
N GLY A 129 -19.22 -9.84 14.60
CA GLY A 129 -18.79 -11.22 14.38
C GLY A 129 -18.81 -11.71 12.92
N ILE A 130 -18.68 -10.82 11.93
CA ILE A 130 -18.74 -11.15 10.50
C ILE A 130 -17.37 -11.03 9.83
N VAL A 131 -17.02 -12.01 8.99
CA VAL A 131 -15.96 -11.92 7.98
C VAL A 131 -16.59 -11.54 6.64
N ALA A 132 -16.34 -10.35 6.13
CA ALA A 132 -16.82 -9.85 4.85
C ALA A 132 -15.70 -9.82 3.80
N LYS A 133 -15.93 -10.47 2.66
CA LYS A 133 -14.93 -10.50 1.58
C LYS A 133 -15.51 -10.64 0.19
N ASN A 134 -14.70 -10.25 -0.81
CA ASN A 134 -14.95 -10.40 -2.26
C ASN A 134 -16.11 -9.55 -2.81
N PHE A 135 -16.23 -8.31 -2.34
CA PHE A 135 -17.17 -7.32 -2.88
C PHE A 135 -16.49 -6.40 -3.90
N PHE A 136 -15.84 -6.98 -4.92
CA PHE A 136 -15.10 -6.24 -5.95
C PHE A 136 -15.42 -6.78 -7.36
N VAL A 137 -15.43 -5.92 -8.38
CA VAL A 137 -15.59 -6.31 -9.79
C VAL A 137 -14.23 -6.24 -10.46
N ALA A 138 -13.72 -7.38 -10.93
CA ALA A 138 -12.57 -7.41 -11.82
C ALA A 138 -13.04 -7.02 -13.23
N ASP A 139 -12.96 -5.75 -13.61
CA ASP A 139 -12.80 -5.33 -15.03
C ASP A 139 -12.60 -3.81 -15.18
N GLY A 140 -11.43 -3.39 -15.67
CA GLY A 140 -11.21 -2.08 -16.29
C GLY A 140 -9.88 -1.36 -15.97
N PRO A 141 -9.21 -0.72 -16.96
CA PRO A 141 -7.96 0.04 -16.78
C PRO A 141 -8.14 1.42 -16.10
N GLN A 142 -9.28 1.65 -15.47
CA GLN A 142 -9.64 2.89 -14.76
C GLN A 142 -10.08 2.64 -13.29
N GLY A 143 -9.82 1.44 -12.74
CA GLY A 143 -10.21 1.08 -11.37
C GLY A 143 -11.72 0.82 -11.27
N GLY A 144 -12.10 -0.45 -11.09
CA GLY A 144 -13.50 -0.83 -10.90
C GLY A 144 -14.09 -0.20 -9.64
N TYR A 145 -15.33 0.28 -9.70
CA TYR A 145 -16.11 0.66 -8.52
C TYR A 145 -16.30 -0.59 -7.64
N GLY A 146 -15.55 -0.71 -6.54
CA GLY A 146 -15.77 -1.77 -5.57
C GLY A 146 -17.12 -1.62 -4.85
N GLY A 147 -17.74 -2.73 -4.48
CA GLY A 147 -19.01 -2.73 -3.74
C GLY A 147 -18.84 -2.21 -2.31
N ILE A 148 -19.92 -1.69 -1.73
CA ILE A 148 -19.98 -1.18 -0.36
C ILE A 148 -20.54 -2.28 0.55
N PHE A 149 -19.84 -2.63 1.63
CA PHE A 149 -20.32 -3.64 2.56
C PHE A 149 -21.41 -3.10 3.51
N VAL A 150 -21.20 -1.94 4.14
CA VAL A 150 -22.25 -1.24 4.90
C VAL A 150 -22.49 0.13 4.28
N SER A 151 -23.68 0.34 3.71
CA SER A 151 -24.11 1.59 3.12
C SER A 151 -25.09 2.29 4.05
N LEU A 152 -24.76 3.51 4.49
CA LEU A 152 -25.60 4.34 5.34
C LEU A 152 -26.35 5.35 4.45
N GLN A 153 -27.69 5.26 4.41
CA GLN A 153 -28.50 6.01 3.43
C GLN A 153 -29.60 6.88 4.05
N GLY A 154 -29.91 6.70 5.34
CA GLY A 154 -30.98 7.46 6.03
C GLY A 154 -30.50 8.25 7.24
N LYS A 155 -31.47 8.69 8.06
CA LYS A 155 -31.20 9.29 9.38
C LYS A 155 -31.01 8.19 10.40
N ILE A 156 -29.80 8.07 10.94
CA ILE A 156 -29.39 6.99 11.82
C ILE A 156 -28.98 7.55 13.18
N GLY A 157 -29.57 7.04 14.26
CA GLY A 157 -29.22 7.47 15.62
C GLY A 157 -27.86 6.94 16.07
N HIS A 158 -27.64 5.62 16.02
CA HIS A 158 -26.39 5.01 16.49
C HIS A 158 -26.00 3.82 15.62
N VAL A 159 -24.80 3.86 15.05
CA VAL A 159 -24.18 2.75 14.34
C VAL A 159 -23.08 2.16 15.20
N ILE A 160 -23.10 0.84 15.44
CA ILE A 160 -22.06 0.11 16.18
C ILE A 160 -21.50 -1.02 15.31
N ILE A 161 -20.22 -0.98 15.02
CA ILE A 161 -19.52 -2.00 14.22
C ILE A 161 -18.44 -2.67 15.08
N GLY A 162 -18.70 -3.91 15.47
CA GLY A 162 -17.76 -4.73 16.24
C GLY A 162 -17.74 -4.39 17.73
N ALA A 163 -17.24 -5.34 18.50
CA ALA A 163 -17.00 -5.22 19.94
C ALA A 163 -15.86 -6.16 20.36
N PRO A 164 -15.23 -5.98 21.54
CA PRO A 164 -14.23 -6.91 22.05
C PRO A 164 -14.73 -8.36 22.05
N GLY A 165 -13.99 -9.25 21.37
CA GLY A 165 -14.35 -10.67 21.20
C GLY A 165 -15.49 -10.96 20.21
N LYS A 166 -16.04 -9.93 19.57
CA LYS A 166 -17.06 -9.99 18.51
C LYS A 166 -16.75 -9.04 17.34
N GLY A 167 -15.47 -8.93 17.00
CA GLY A 167 -15.00 -8.08 15.91
C GLY A 167 -15.47 -8.54 14.54
N ASN A 168 -15.38 -7.65 13.54
CA ASN A 168 -15.60 -7.98 12.14
C ASN A 168 -14.27 -7.91 11.35
N ASP A 169 -14.12 -8.75 10.34
CA ASP A 169 -13.04 -8.67 9.35
C ASP A 169 -13.65 -8.22 8.03
N ILE A 170 -13.21 -7.11 7.46
CA ILE A 170 -13.73 -6.58 6.20
C ILE A 170 -12.55 -6.31 5.29
N TYR A 171 -12.37 -7.13 4.25
CA TYR A 171 -11.23 -7.01 3.34
C TYR A 171 -11.60 -7.48 1.93
N ASN A 172 -10.91 -6.99 0.90
CA ASN A 172 -11.30 -7.18 -0.51
C ASN A 172 -12.73 -6.65 -0.80
N VAL A 173 -13.03 -5.44 -0.33
CA VAL A 173 -14.35 -4.79 -0.43
C VAL A 173 -14.13 -3.32 -0.75
N GLY A 174 -14.66 -2.76 -1.85
CA GLY A 174 -14.43 -1.34 -2.20
C GLY A 174 -14.54 -0.36 -1.01
N TRP A 175 -15.66 -0.41 -0.29
CA TRP A 175 -15.87 0.38 0.92
C TRP A 175 -16.38 -0.51 2.05
N ALA A 176 -15.70 -0.50 3.19
CA ALA A 176 -16.13 -1.25 4.36
C ALA A 176 -17.41 -0.64 4.96
N VAL A 177 -17.40 0.69 5.11
CA VAL A 177 -18.57 1.48 5.54
C VAL A 177 -18.57 2.78 4.75
N GLU A 178 -19.69 3.12 4.12
CA GLU A 178 -19.83 4.38 3.37
C GLU A 178 -21.19 5.03 3.63
N GLY A 179 -21.19 6.32 3.94
CA GLY A 179 -22.39 7.15 3.94
C GLY A 179 -22.69 7.70 2.54
N MET A 180 -23.90 7.51 2.02
CA MET A 180 -24.26 7.98 0.68
C MET A 180 -24.66 9.46 0.71
N GLY A 181 -24.03 10.26 -0.15
CA GLY A 181 -24.28 11.70 -0.31
C GLY A 181 -25.26 12.07 -1.44
N GLU A 182 -26.15 13.01 -1.11
CA GLU A 182 -27.05 13.86 -1.92
C GLU A 182 -28.22 13.23 -2.72
N ASP A 183 -29.44 13.67 -2.36
CA ASP A 183 -30.58 13.76 -3.29
C ASP A 183 -30.57 15.16 -3.92
N ASN A 184 -30.25 15.21 -5.22
CA ASN A 184 -30.17 16.42 -6.06
C ASN A 184 -31.47 17.25 -6.11
N SER A 185 -32.58 16.77 -5.51
CA SER A 185 -33.87 17.47 -5.50
C SER A 185 -34.11 18.37 -4.27
N LEU A 186 -33.36 18.22 -3.17
CA LEU A 186 -33.64 18.90 -1.89
C LEU A 186 -32.47 19.65 -1.24
N ASN A 187 -31.25 19.62 -1.82
CA ASN A 187 -30.04 20.20 -1.21
C ASN A 187 -29.86 19.79 0.27
N LEU A 188 -30.26 18.57 0.65
CA LEU A 188 -30.07 18.03 2.00
C LEU A 188 -29.49 16.62 1.88
N PRO A 189 -28.52 16.25 2.73
CA PRO A 189 -27.93 14.92 2.69
C PRO A 189 -28.96 13.87 3.10
N THR A 190 -29.01 12.79 2.31
CA THR A 190 -29.83 11.59 2.54
C THR A 190 -29.36 10.83 3.78
N CYS A 191 -28.03 10.70 3.94
CA CYS A 191 -27.40 10.09 5.11
C CYS A 191 -27.12 11.12 6.22
N ARG A 192 -27.50 10.82 7.47
CA ARG A 192 -27.05 11.54 8.68
C ARG A 192 -26.90 10.56 9.84
N VAL A 193 -25.74 10.53 10.47
CA VAL A 193 -25.45 9.59 11.58
C VAL A 193 -25.16 10.38 12.85
N GLN A 194 -25.97 10.20 13.90
CA GLN A 194 -25.75 10.93 15.16
C GLN A 194 -24.53 10.41 15.91
N THR A 195 -24.39 9.09 16.02
CA THR A 195 -23.25 8.43 16.65
C THR A 195 -22.77 7.24 15.83
N PHE A 196 -21.47 7.12 15.62
CA PHE A 196 -20.81 5.98 14.98
C PHE A 196 -19.73 5.43 15.92
N GLU A 197 -19.79 4.14 16.25
CA GLU A 197 -18.83 3.44 17.09
C GLU A 197 -18.26 2.22 16.35
N MET A 198 -16.94 2.06 16.34
CA MET A 198 -16.27 0.93 15.71
C MET A 198 -15.16 0.36 16.60
N LYS A 199 -15.27 -0.92 16.99
CA LYS A 199 -14.35 -1.57 17.94
C LYS A 199 -13.91 -2.97 17.54
N ASN A 200 -12.62 -3.28 17.73
CA ASN A 200 -12.03 -4.61 17.54
C ASN A 200 -12.22 -5.20 16.14
N ASN A 201 -12.20 -4.38 15.07
CA ASN A 201 -12.33 -4.83 13.69
C ASN A 201 -10.98 -4.94 12.98
N LEU A 202 -10.90 -5.81 11.99
CA LEU A 202 -9.82 -5.88 11.00
C LEU A 202 -10.34 -5.34 9.66
N ILE A 203 -9.77 -4.26 9.16
CA ILE A 203 -10.22 -3.60 7.92
C ILE A 203 -9.06 -3.60 6.92
N GLY A 204 -9.28 -4.15 5.72
CA GLY A 204 -8.24 -4.37 4.72
C GLY A 204 -7.28 -5.52 5.03
N ILE A 205 -7.53 -6.27 6.12
CA ILE A 205 -6.66 -7.34 6.63
C ILE A 205 -7.49 -8.62 6.77
N GLY A 206 -6.89 -9.74 6.38
CA GLY A 206 -7.47 -11.07 6.49
C GLY A 206 -7.66 -11.54 7.94
N GLU A 207 -8.32 -12.68 8.09
CA GLU A 207 -8.76 -13.26 9.37
C GLU A 207 -7.60 -13.59 10.34
N ASP A 208 -6.36 -13.67 9.83
CA ASP A 208 -5.16 -13.91 10.64
C ASP A 208 -4.58 -12.63 11.28
N GLY A 209 -5.07 -11.45 10.88
CA GLY A 209 -4.53 -10.15 11.31
C GLY A 209 -3.16 -9.81 10.77
N ILE A 210 -2.60 -10.61 9.85
CA ILE A 210 -1.25 -10.47 9.31
C ILE A 210 -1.29 -10.17 7.82
N LYS A 211 -2.06 -10.96 7.07
CA LYS A 211 -2.10 -10.89 5.61
C LYS A 211 -3.03 -9.78 5.15
N ILE A 212 -2.51 -8.86 4.35
CA ILE A 212 -3.30 -7.80 3.73
C ILE A 212 -4.17 -8.39 2.61
N GLY A 213 -5.39 -7.86 2.46
CA GLY A 213 -6.27 -8.23 1.35
C GLY A 213 -5.61 -8.00 -0.01
N ALA A 214 -5.96 -8.83 -1.00
CA ALA A 214 -5.44 -8.72 -2.36
C ALA A 214 -5.91 -7.44 -3.10
N TYR A 215 -7.02 -6.83 -2.66
CA TYR A 215 -7.57 -5.61 -3.24
C TYR A 215 -7.53 -4.46 -2.22
N LYS A 216 -6.97 -3.32 -2.67
CA LYS A 216 -6.51 -2.17 -1.86
C LYS A 216 -7.60 -1.18 -1.43
N GLN A 217 -8.87 -1.57 -1.53
CA GLN A 217 -10.00 -0.73 -1.16
C GLN A 217 -10.80 -1.51 -0.12
N SER A 218 -11.04 -0.89 1.02
CA SER A 218 -11.83 -1.23 2.21
C SER A 218 -12.03 0.06 3.01
N ILE A 219 -12.30 1.15 2.28
CA ILE A 219 -12.36 2.52 2.80
C ILE A 219 -13.53 2.67 3.77
N ILE A 220 -13.33 3.50 4.79
CA ILE A 220 -14.38 3.96 5.70
C ILE A 220 -14.63 5.43 5.42
N GLY A 221 -15.74 5.77 4.78
CA GLY A 221 -16.18 7.15 4.59
C GLY A 221 -17.44 7.43 5.39
N LEU A 222 -17.34 8.41 6.30
CA LEU A 222 -18.42 8.78 7.22
C LEU A 222 -18.85 10.23 7.00
N PRO A 223 -19.50 10.53 5.86
CA PRO A 223 -20.09 11.84 5.65
C PRO A 223 -21.28 12.06 6.61
N PHE A 224 -21.45 13.30 7.05
CA PHE A 224 -22.55 13.76 7.91
C PHE A 224 -22.71 12.96 9.20
N THR A 225 -21.58 12.60 9.83
CA THR A 225 -21.52 11.88 11.11
C THR A 225 -21.01 12.80 12.22
N PHE A 226 -21.72 12.87 13.35
CA PHE A 226 -21.46 13.91 14.37
C PHE A 226 -20.69 13.44 15.60
N ASN A 227 -20.90 12.20 16.09
CA ASN A 227 -20.14 11.66 17.22
C ASN A 227 -19.46 10.36 16.80
N VAL A 228 -18.13 10.38 16.64
CA VAL A 228 -17.35 9.25 16.11
C VAL A 228 -16.48 8.65 17.21
N ILE A 229 -16.55 7.33 17.40
CA ILE A 229 -15.69 6.57 18.31
C ILE A 229 -15.04 5.45 17.50
N ILE A 230 -13.73 5.51 17.27
CA ILE A 230 -12.99 4.44 16.61
C ILE A 230 -11.97 3.89 17.62
N GLY A 231 -12.18 2.65 18.00
CA GLY A 231 -11.46 1.97 19.07
C GLY A 231 -12.09 2.25 20.43
N GLY A 232 -11.29 2.26 21.50
CA GLY A 232 -11.82 2.41 22.85
C GLY A 232 -10.77 2.61 23.92
N ASP A 233 -11.21 2.70 25.17
CA ASP A 233 -10.32 2.95 26.30
C ASP A 233 -9.43 1.74 26.63
N ASN A 234 -9.86 0.54 26.26
CA ASN A 234 -9.11 -0.68 26.43
C ASN A 234 -8.42 -1.10 25.13
N LYS A 235 -7.22 -1.71 25.25
CA LYS A 235 -6.42 -2.15 24.09
C LYS A 235 -7.16 -3.15 23.19
N ASN A 236 -8.04 -3.99 23.75
CA ASN A 236 -8.83 -4.98 23.00
C ASN A 236 -10.07 -4.39 22.30
N GLU A 237 -10.33 -3.08 22.45
CA GLU A 237 -11.32 -2.35 21.65
C GLU A 237 -10.70 -1.77 20.37
N GLY A 238 -9.36 -1.76 20.27
CA GLY A 238 -8.63 -1.21 19.13
C GLY A 238 -8.88 -1.94 17.81
N ASN A 239 -9.00 -1.18 16.72
CA ASN A 239 -9.12 -1.73 15.37
C ASN A 239 -7.73 -1.84 14.72
N THR A 240 -7.57 -2.77 13.78
CA THR A 240 -6.42 -2.80 12.85
C THR A 240 -6.94 -2.45 11.46
N ILE A 241 -6.49 -1.33 10.90
CA ILE A 241 -7.04 -0.73 9.68
C ILE A 241 -5.89 -0.51 8.70
N PHE A 242 -5.89 -1.23 7.58
CA PHE A 242 -4.90 -1.11 6.51
C PHE A 242 -5.46 -0.36 5.31
N ASP A 243 -6.30 0.65 5.55
CA ASP A 243 -6.94 1.46 4.52
C ASP A 243 -7.36 2.84 5.08
N LEU A 244 -7.99 3.67 4.26
CA LEU A 244 -8.42 5.02 4.55
C LEU A 244 -9.64 5.09 5.47
N VAL A 245 -9.57 5.99 6.45
CA VAL A 245 -10.71 6.48 7.23
C VAL A 245 -10.90 7.97 6.97
N SER A 246 -12.06 8.37 6.43
CA SER A 246 -12.43 9.76 6.18
C SER A 246 -13.68 10.15 6.97
N LEU A 247 -13.54 11.17 7.80
CA LEU A 247 -14.62 11.76 8.60
C LEU A 247 -15.00 13.11 8.01
N VAL A 248 -16.21 13.21 7.46
CA VAL A 248 -16.67 14.42 6.74
C VAL A 248 -17.96 14.93 7.39
N PRO A 249 -17.91 15.72 8.47
CA PRO A 249 -19.12 16.10 9.22
C PRO A 249 -20.10 16.96 8.41
N ALA A 250 -19.65 17.60 7.33
CA ALA A 250 -20.49 18.38 6.43
C ALA A 250 -19.95 18.41 4.99
N ALA A 251 -20.87 18.56 4.02
CA ALA A 251 -20.53 18.78 2.62
C ALA A 251 -20.27 20.25 2.29
N ALA A 252 -19.77 20.49 1.08
CA ALA A 252 -19.48 21.83 0.59
C ALA A 252 -20.74 22.72 0.66
N HIS A 253 -20.59 23.91 1.23
CA HIS A 253 -21.65 24.93 1.34
C HIS A 253 -22.82 24.60 2.28
N GLN A 254 -22.71 23.58 3.14
CA GLN A 254 -23.71 23.28 4.17
C GLN A 254 -23.12 23.35 5.58
N ASP A 255 -23.35 24.46 6.27
CA ASP A 255 -23.01 24.55 7.70
C ASP A 255 -24.16 23.94 8.52
N LEU A 256 -23.94 22.75 9.08
CA LEU A 256 -24.95 22.04 9.88
C LEU A 256 -24.95 22.54 11.33
N GLU A 257 -26.13 22.71 11.93
CA GLU A 257 -26.27 23.18 13.32
C GLU A 257 -25.99 22.07 14.36
N GLN A 258 -24.86 21.36 14.29
CA GLN A 258 -24.48 20.36 15.29
C GLN A 258 -23.00 20.45 15.70
N ASP A 259 -22.71 20.10 16.95
CA ASP A 259 -21.33 19.91 17.41
C ASP A 259 -20.76 18.61 16.82
N PHE A 260 -19.46 18.61 16.52
CA PHE A 260 -18.75 17.45 15.99
C PHE A 260 -17.75 16.91 17.01
N ASN A 261 -17.89 15.66 17.42
CA ASN A 261 -17.00 15.02 18.40
C ASN A 261 -16.38 13.75 17.82
N PHE A 262 -15.07 13.55 18.01
CA PHE A 262 -14.40 12.31 17.61
C PHE A 262 -13.40 11.81 18.65
N LYS A 263 -13.40 10.50 18.90
CA LYS A 263 -12.46 9.82 19.80
C LYS A 263 -11.85 8.61 19.09
N ILE A 264 -10.55 8.69 18.82
CA ILE A 264 -9.78 7.68 18.09
C ILE A 264 -8.73 7.13 19.03
N LYS A 265 -8.90 5.91 19.51
CA LYS A 265 -8.05 5.38 20.58
C LYS A 265 -7.69 3.90 20.43
N ASN A 266 -6.42 3.58 20.71
CA ASN A 266 -5.87 2.21 20.70
C ASN A 266 -5.90 1.50 19.33
N ASN A 267 -5.94 2.22 18.21
CA ASN A 267 -5.99 1.62 16.87
C ASN A 267 -4.60 1.46 16.24
N ILE A 268 -4.52 0.61 15.22
CA ILE A 268 -3.35 0.44 14.35
C ILE A 268 -3.76 0.79 12.93
N PHE A 269 -3.15 1.83 12.35
CA PHE A 269 -3.39 2.30 11.01
C PHE A 269 -2.21 1.99 10.08
N SER A 270 -2.48 1.46 8.89
CA SER A 270 -1.47 1.12 7.86
C SER A 270 -0.35 0.17 8.35
N ALA A 271 -0.69 -0.71 9.29
CA ALA A 271 0.16 -1.81 9.73
C ALA A 271 -0.72 -3.01 10.12
N ASN A 272 -0.14 -4.21 10.11
CA ASN A 272 -0.88 -5.41 10.53
C ASN A 272 -1.04 -5.48 12.06
N SER A 273 -1.76 -6.48 12.58
CA SER A 273 -2.02 -6.62 14.02
C SER A 273 -0.77 -6.89 14.86
N GLN A 274 0.37 -7.21 14.24
CA GLN A 274 1.69 -7.28 14.88
C GLN A 274 2.46 -5.95 14.81
N GLN A 275 1.83 -4.87 14.32
CA GLN A 275 2.43 -3.56 14.12
C GLN A 275 3.67 -3.63 13.21
N GLN A 276 3.54 -4.38 12.12
CA GLN A 276 4.55 -4.54 11.08
C GLN A 276 3.99 -4.10 9.74
N ARG A 277 4.88 -3.55 8.90
CA ARG A 277 4.59 -3.35 7.48
C ARG A 277 4.91 -4.66 6.76
N THR A 278 3.97 -5.20 6.01
CA THR A 278 4.19 -6.42 5.22
C THR A 278 5.05 -6.08 4.00
N ASN A 279 5.91 -7.00 3.56
CA ASN A 279 6.82 -6.82 2.41
C ASN A 279 6.10 -6.93 1.06
N ASP A 280 4.82 -6.56 0.98
CA ASP A 280 4.09 -6.62 -0.28
C ASP A 280 4.57 -5.45 -1.17
N PRO A 281 5.15 -5.71 -2.36
CA PRO A 281 5.64 -4.66 -3.25
C PRO A 281 4.53 -3.72 -3.75
N TYR A 282 3.25 -4.07 -3.55
CA TYR A 282 2.12 -3.20 -3.83
C TYR A 282 1.77 -2.21 -2.69
N ILE A 283 2.46 -2.27 -1.54
CA ILE A 283 2.33 -1.34 -0.39
C ILE A 283 3.04 0.01 -0.62
N ASP A 284 3.80 0.13 -1.72
CA ASP A 284 4.15 1.41 -2.34
C ASP A 284 3.00 1.88 -3.25
N ILE A 285 1.78 2.01 -2.69
CA ILE A 285 0.61 2.46 -3.45
C ILE A 285 0.97 3.75 -4.17
N ASP A 286 0.63 3.77 -5.46
CA ASP A 286 0.58 4.95 -6.32
C ASP A 286 0.34 6.20 -5.49
N ARG A 287 1.42 6.94 -5.39
CA ARG A 287 1.64 8.10 -4.54
C ARG A 287 0.78 9.30 -5.04
N ASN A 288 -0.25 9.05 -5.85
CA ASN A 288 -0.88 10.01 -6.76
C ASN A 288 -2.32 10.43 -6.41
N ASP A 289 -3.07 9.75 -5.53
CA ASP A 289 -4.47 10.15 -5.26
C ASP A 289 -4.90 10.24 -3.78
N GLN A 290 -4.11 9.80 -2.78
CA GLN A 290 -4.55 9.85 -1.36
C GLN A 290 -3.43 10.28 -0.40
N ALA A 291 -3.59 11.45 0.22
CA ALA A 291 -2.57 12.12 1.03
C ALA A 291 -2.57 11.72 2.53
N PHE A 292 -3.53 10.88 2.99
CA PHE A 292 -3.68 10.51 4.40
C PHE A 292 -4.30 9.12 4.62
N VAL A 293 -4.15 8.56 5.83
CA VAL A 293 -4.83 7.31 6.27
C VAL A 293 -6.02 7.61 7.18
N MET A 294 -5.94 8.71 7.92
CA MET A 294 -7.03 9.21 8.73
C MET A 294 -7.22 10.69 8.41
N GLY A 295 -8.36 11.00 7.79
CA GLY A 295 -8.77 12.35 7.43
C GLY A 295 -9.95 12.81 8.27
N VAL A 296 -9.85 14.01 8.81
CA VAL A 296 -10.99 14.74 9.38
C VAL A 296 -11.17 15.99 8.53
N GLU A 297 -12.10 15.93 7.58
CA GLU A 297 -12.16 16.87 6.45
C GLU A 297 -13.61 17.30 6.18
N PRO A 298 -14.09 18.43 6.72
CA PRO A 298 -15.26 19.07 6.16
C PRO A 298 -14.89 19.68 4.81
N LEU A 299 -15.77 19.54 3.82
CA LEU A 299 -15.48 20.02 2.46
C LEU A 299 -15.28 21.55 2.38
N LEU A 300 -15.79 22.33 3.36
CA LEU A 300 -15.47 23.76 3.62
C LEU A 300 -15.74 24.12 5.11
N HIS A 301 -15.03 25.13 5.64
CA HIS A 301 -15.04 25.66 7.03
C HIS A 301 -16.25 25.28 7.92
N TYR A 302 -16.09 24.25 8.75
CA TYR A 302 -17.07 23.85 9.75
C TYR A 302 -16.99 24.75 10.97
N SER A 303 -18.02 25.57 11.20
CA SER A 303 -17.96 26.65 12.21
C SER A 303 -18.41 26.25 13.63
N LYS A 304 -18.97 25.05 13.79
CA LYS A 304 -19.49 24.59 15.08
C LYS A 304 -18.40 23.99 15.95
N LYS A 305 -18.69 23.96 17.26
CA LYS A 305 -17.76 23.43 18.26
C LYS A 305 -17.36 22.01 17.89
N SER A 306 -16.07 21.78 17.78
CA SER A 306 -15.51 20.47 17.48
C SER A 306 -14.62 20.00 18.63
N THR A 307 -14.78 18.76 19.09
CA THR A 307 -13.94 18.18 20.16
C THR A 307 -13.33 16.87 19.70
N GLY A 308 -12.01 16.71 19.83
CA GLY A 308 -11.28 15.54 19.33
C GLY A 308 -10.31 14.95 20.36
N GLU A 309 -10.24 13.62 20.40
CA GLU A 309 -9.20 12.87 21.12
C GLU A 309 -8.57 11.85 20.18
N VAL A 310 -7.24 11.89 20.01
CA VAL A 310 -6.45 10.89 19.27
C VAL A 310 -5.39 10.35 20.20
N LEU A 311 -5.58 9.15 20.74
CA LEU A 311 -4.82 8.63 21.86
C LEU A 311 -4.31 7.20 21.63
N ASP A 312 -3.08 6.90 22.01
CA ASP A 312 -2.58 5.51 22.07
C ASP A 312 -2.62 4.73 20.72
N ASN A 313 -2.63 5.42 19.57
CA ASN A 313 -2.69 4.77 18.25
C ASN A 313 -1.30 4.56 17.63
N VAL A 314 -1.21 3.61 16.68
CA VAL A 314 -0.06 3.43 15.78
C VAL A 314 -0.45 3.92 14.39
N PHE A 315 0.37 4.77 13.80
CA PHE A 315 0.16 5.32 12.46
C PHE A 315 1.33 4.96 11.54
N GLY A 316 1.04 4.22 10.47
CA GLY A 316 1.95 4.00 9.35
C GLY A 316 1.85 5.04 8.22
N TYR A 317 0.99 6.06 8.37
CA TYR A 317 0.77 7.13 7.39
C TYR A 317 0.14 8.38 8.05
N THR A 318 -0.12 9.45 7.28
CA THR A 318 -0.53 10.78 7.78
C THR A 318 -1.88 10.81 8.51
N LEU A 319 -1.92 11.50 9.65
CA LEU A 319 -3.14 12.02 10.28
C LEU A 319 -3.40 13.43 9.74
N PHE A 320 -4.48 13.59 8.98
CA PHE A 320 -4.84 14.85 8.35
C PHE A 320 -6.09 15.43 9.00
N VAL A 321 -6.00 16.68 9.46
CA VAL A 321 -7.13 17.40 10.06
C VAL A 321 -7.27 18.73 9.33
N SER A 322 -8.44 18.94 8.73
CA SER A 322 -8.69 20.12 7.92
C SER A 322 -10.01 20.80 8.25
N GLY A 323 -10.13 22.09 7.95
CA GLY A 323 -11.39 22.81 7.81
C GLY A 323 -12.29 22.95 9.04
N LEU A 324 -11.84 22.55 10.25
CA LEU A 324 -12.59 22.71 11.50
C LEU A 324 -12.21 24.01 12.20
N THR A 325 -13.19 24.89 12.48
CA THR A 325 -12.99 26.05 13.36
C THR A 325 -13.65 25.81 14.72
N ASN A 326 -13.17 26.49 15.78
CA ASN A 326 -13.56 26.23 17.17
C ASN A 326 -13.29 24.78 17.63
N LEU A 327 -12.14 24.23 17.23
CA LEU A 327 -11.67 22.89 17.58
C LEU A 327 -11.03 22.86 18.98
N ASN A 328 -11.28 21.82 19.75
CA ASN A 328 -10.49 21.43 20.91
C ASN A 328 -10.00 19.99 20.68
N LEU A 329 -8.71 19.82 20.38
CA LEU A 329 -8.15 18.53 19.97
C LEU A 329 -6.94 18.15 20.82
N ASN A 330 -6.99 16.95 21.42
CA ASN A 330 -5.86 16.33 22.12
C ASN A 330 -5.31 15.16 21.33
N ILE A 331 -4.03 15.20 20.97
CA ILE A 331 -3.29 14.12 20.29
C ILE A 331 -2.16 13.68 21.21
N GLN A 332 -2.30 12.56 21.91
CA GLN A 332 -1.35 12.15 22.96
C GLN A 332 -0.95 10.68 22.87
N HIS A 333 0.30 10.38 23.21
CA HIS A 333 0.83 9.02 23.31
C HIS A 333 0.60 8.13 22.06
N ASN A 334 0.60 8.73 20.87
CA ASN A 334 0.55 8.01 19.60
C ASN A 334 1.95 7.71 19.07
N PHE A 335 2.05 6.70 18.22
CA PHE A 335 3.29 6.20 17.61
C PHE A 335 3.21 6.35 16.10
N PHE A 336 3.82 7.40 15.59
CA PHE A 336 3.93 7.67 14.16
C PHE A 336 5.21 7.05 13.62
N GLY A 337 5.03 6.18 12.65
CA GLY A 337 6.07 5.48 11.92
C GLY A 337 6.86 4.41 12.66
N THR A 338 6.30 3.92 13.77
CA THR A 338 6.85 2.82 14.56
C THR A 338 5.78 2.05 15.32
N SER A 339 6.09 0.81 15.68
CA SER A 339 5.32 0.06 16.68
C SER A 339 5.38 0.71 18.07
N THR A 340 4.40 0.38 18.91
CA THR A 340 4.28 0.79 20.33
C THR A 340 5.50 0.43 21.18
N ASP A 341 6.22 -0.66 20.86
CA ASP A 341 7.46 -1.06 21.53
C ASP A 341 8.73 -0.45 20.89
N GLN A 342 8.54 0.38 19.87
CA GLN A 342 9.58 1.09 19.11
C GLN A 342 10.60 0.18 18.39
N LYS A 343 10.25 -1.09 18.14
CA LYS A 343 11.15 -2.05 17.47
C LYS A 343 10.92 -2.17 15.97
N ASN A 344 9.67 -2.05 15.52
CA ASN A 344 9.32 -2.18 14.11
C ASN A 344 9.26 -0.80 13.46
N LYS A 345 9.96 -0.63 12.34
CA LYS A 345 9.85 0.56 11.50
C LYS A 345 8.61 0.44 10.62
N ILE A 346 7.79 1.48 10.62
CA ILE A 346 6.56 1.54 9.81
C ILE A 346 6.61 2.87 9.03
N PRO A 347 7.37 3.00 7.93
CA PRO A 347 7.66 4.31 7.33
C PRO A 347 6.41 5.16 7.10
N VAL A 348 6.44 6.44 7.46
CA VAL A 348 5.36 7.40 7.14
C VAL A 348 5.81 8.23 5.94
N GLY A 349 5.04 8.21 4.86
CA GLY A 349 5.35 8.99 3.65
C GLY A 349 4.97 10.46 3.83
N GLY A 350 5.95 11.36 3.90
CA GLY A 350 5.75 12.80 4.08
C GLY A 350 5.56 13.21 5.55
N GLU A 351 4.45 13.90 5.82
CA GLU A 351 4.09 14.49 7.12
C GLU A 351 3.38 13.45 8.01
N ALA A 352 3.64 13.45 9.33
CA ALA A 352 2.94 12.56 10.25
C ALA A 352 1.59 13.13 10.69
N ILE A 353 1.54 14.44 10.92
CA ILE A 353 0.32 15.18 11.26
C ILE A 353 0.27 16.46 10.43
N THR A 354 -0.86 16.71 9.80
CA THR A 354 -1.09 17.92 9.01
C THR A 354 -2.36 18.62 9.48
N PHE A 355 -2.24 19.92 9.75
CA PHE A 355 -3.35 20.81 10.06
C PHE A 355 -3.55 21.84 8.96
N TYR A 356 -4.72 21.83 8.34
CA TYR A 356 -5.04 22.68 7.19
C TYR A 356 -6.36 23.44 7.41
N TYR A 357 -6.39 24.77 7.28
CA TYR A 357 -7.64 25.53 7.52
C TYR A 357 -8.34 25.27 8.86
N THR A 358 -7.58 24.86 9.88
CA THR A 358 -8.11 24.62 11.22
C THR A 358 -8.06 25.89 12.07
N GLU A 359 -8.90 25.99 13.08
CA GLU A 359 -8.83 27.03 14.11
C GLU A 359 -9.33 26.46 15.44
N GLY A 360 -8.57 26.63 16.52
CA GLY A 360 -8.92 26.08 17.82
C GLY A 360 -7.70 25.79 18.69
N ASN A 361 -7.95 25.21 19.87
CA ASN A 361 -6.92 24.76 20.80
C ASN A 361 -6.54 23.31 20.47
N ILE A 362 -5.32 23.10 20.01
CA ILE A 362 -4.81 21.78 19.61
C ILE A 362 -3.59 21.47 20.47
N LEU A 363 -3.64 20.38 21.24
CA LEU A 363 -2.51 19.87 22.02
C LEU A 363 -1.95 18.62 21.34
N VAL A 364 -0.73 18.71 20.83
CA VAL A 364 0.06 17.58 20.33
C VAL A 364 1.09 17.22 21.40
N GLY A 365 0.85 16.10 22.07
CA GLY A 365 1.64 15.59 23.19
C GLY A 365 0.89 15.80 24.50
N GLY A 366 1.61 15.99 25.61
CA GLY A 366 0.93 16.04 26.90
C GLY A 366 1.77 16.61 28.05
N PRO A 367 1.28 16.49 29.29
CA PRO A 367 1.90 17.13 30.46
C PRO A 367 3.28 16.58 30.81
N ASP A 368 3.63 15.39 30.31
CA ASP A 368 4.90 14.72 30.52
C ASP A 368 5.23 13.78 29.34
N ASN A 369 6.44 13.20 29.35
CA ASN A 369 6.94 12.31 28.31
C ASN A 369 6.12 11.02 28.13
N SER A 370 5.37 10.57 29.15
CA SER A 370 4.49 9.39 29.02
C SER A 370 3.23 9.69 28.22
N LYS A 371 2.91 10.97 28.01
CA LYS A 371 1.83 11.45 27.15
C LYS A 371 2.33 12.07 25.85
N GLY A 372 3.64 12.19 25.68
CA GLY A 372 4.26 12.61 24.43
C GLY A 372 4.01 11.61 23.30
N ASN A 373 3.78 12.12 22.09
CA ASN A 373 3.77 11.26 20.91
C ASN A 373 5.21 10.91 20.51
N VAL A 374 5.37 9.76 19.85
CA VAL A 374 6.63 9.30 19.28
C VAL A 374 6.52 9.38 17.77
N PHE A 375 7.45 10.09 17.13
CA PHE A 375 7.52 10.24 15.68
C PHE A 375 8.83 9.68 15.16
N THR A 376 8.78 8.75 14.20
CA THR A 376 9.99 8.20 13.60
C THR A 376 9.81 7.68 12.19
N ASN A 377 10.91 7.62 11.43
CA ASN A 377 10.92 7.15 10.05
C ASN A 377 9.94 7.95 9.16
N CYS A 378 9.74 9.23 9.43
CA CYS A 378 9.08 10.15 8.52
C CYS A 378 10.05 10.48 7.39
N VAL A 379 9.72 10.01 6.18
CA VAL A 379 10.56 10.14 4.99
C VAL A 379 10.03 11.24 4.09
N GLN A 380 10.93 12.05 3.55
CA GLN A 380 10.61 13.14 2.62
C GLN A 380 10.02 12.59 1.31
N ASP A 381 8.89 13.13 0.83
CA ASP A 381 8.42 12.78 -0.51
C ASP A 381 9.32 13.45 -1.55
N GLN A 382 9.97 12.63 -2.39
CA GLN A 382 10.86 13.10 -3.46
C GLN A 382 10.16 13.95 -4.54
N ARG A 383 8.83 14.12 -4.46
CA ARG A 383 8.01 14.87 -5.44
C ARG A 383 7.56 16.26 -4.95
N ALA A 384 7.74 16.59 -3.67
CA ALA A 384 7.41 17.92 -3.16
C ALA A 384 8.56 18.89 -3.46
N ILE A 385 8.43 19.68 -4.54
CA ILE A 385 9.52 20.53 -5.04
C ILE A 385 9.51 21.94 -4.41
N ASP A 386 8.50 22.30 -3.61
CA ASP A 386 8.26 23.72 -3.27
C ASP A 386 8.12 24.07 -1.77
N TYR A 387 8.07 23.12 -0.82
CA TYR A 387 7.91 23.42 0.62
C TYR A 387 8.70 22.48 1.55
N GLU A 388 9.13 22.97 2.73
CA GLU A 388 9.67 22.12 3.80
C GLU A 388 8.52 21.25 4.37
N GLU A 389 8.50 19.96 4.04
CA GLU A 389 7.65 18.98 4.73
C GLU A 389 8.18 18.78 6.15
N ALA A 390 7.36 18.99 7.16
CA ALA A 390 7.70 18.70 8.56
C ALA A 390 6.97 17.46 9.06
N VAL A 391 7.48 16.87 10.14
CA VAL A 391 6.79 15.77 10.83
C VAL A 391 5.40 16.22 11.31
N VAL A 392 5.31 17.39 11.93
CA VAL A 392 4.05 18.06 12.24
C VAL A 392 4.00 19.36 11.46
N ASN A 393 3.02 19.50 10.59
CA ASN A 393 2.87 20.68 9.74
C ASN A 393 1.59 21.45 10.05
N THR A 394 1.70 22.77 10.06
CA THR A 394 0.58 23.70 10.17
C THR A 394 0.61 24.66 8.99
N ALA A 395 -0.36 24.54 8.10
CA ALA A 395 -0.39 25.26 6.84
C ALA A 395 -1.44 26.38 6.86
N VAL A 396 -1.04 27.58 6.40
CA VAL A 396 -1.90 28.76 6.27
C VAL A 396 -1.89 29.21 4.81
N SER A 397 -2.45 28.42 3.89
CA SER A 397 -2.47 28.82 2.48
C SER A 397 -3.79 29.50 2.11
N GLY A 398 -3.78 30.83 2.07
CA GLY A 398 -4.81 31.64 1.43
C GLY A 398 -4.46 33.14 1.49
N PRO A 399 -4.65 33.92 0.41
CA PRO A 399 -4.34 35.35 0.37
C PRO A 399 -5.21 36.20 1.32
N ASP A 400 -6.35 35.68 1.78
CA ASP A 400 -7.38 36.44 2.51
C ASP A 400 -7.55 36.05 4.01
N PHE A 401 -6.69 35.20 4.59
CA PHE A 401 -7.02 34.56 5.87
C PHE A 401 -5.97 34.71 6.97
N ASN A 402 -6.36 35.41 8.05
CA ASN A 402 -5.60 35.67 9.28
C ASN A 402 -5.72 34.54 10.34
N TYR A 403 -6.03 33.29 9.95
CA TYR A 403 -6.26 32.21 10.92
C TYR A 403 -4.92 31.65 11.42
N LEU A 404 -4.61 31.91 12.69
CA LEU A 404 -3.47 31.31 13.39
C LEU A 404 -3.95 30.08 14.14
N ASN A 405 -3.46 28.90 13.75
CA ASN A 405 -3.65 27.65 14.49
C ASN A 405 -3.05 27.79 15.91
N HIS A 406 -3.82 27.56 16.97
CA HIS A 406 -3.26 27.43 18.33
C HIS A 406 -2.83 25.98 18.58
N VAL A 407 -1.69 25.62 18.00
CA VAL A 407 -1.08 24.29 18.16
C VAL A 407 0.01 24.36 19.22
N GLU A 408 -0.22 23.64 20.30
CA GLU A 408 0.73 23.40 21.37
C GLU A 408 1.43 22.05 21.15
N LEU A 409 2.76 22.07 21.05
CA LEU A 409 3.59 20.88 21.15
C LEU A 409 4.12 20.79 22.58
N SER A 410 4.00 19.61 23.20
CA SER A 410 4.54 19.38 24.54
C SER A 410 5.04 17.96 24.73
N HIS A 411 6.29 17.80 25.17
CA HIS A 411 6.91 16.51 25.53
C HIS A 411 6.90 15.41 24.44
N ASN A 412 6.78 15.77 23.16
CA ASN A 412 6.89 14.80 22.06
C ASN A 412 8.35 14.35 21.83
N SER A 413 8.53 13.18 21.23
CA SER A 413 9.85 12.66 20.86
C SER A 413 9.95 12.39 19.36
N PHE A 414 11.01 12.87 18.71
CA PHE A 414 11.23 12.74 17.28
C PHE A 414 12.54 11.98 17.00
N TYR A 415 12.45 10.80 16.40
CA TYR A 415 13.58 9.91 16.13
C TYR A 415 13.73 9.67 14.63
N CYS A 416 14.94 9.58 14.10
CA CYS A 416 15.21 9.13 12.72
C CYS A 416 14.34 9.80 11.63
N ASN A 417 14.09 11.10 11.75
CA ASN A 417 13.36 11.90 10.77
C ASN A 417 14.35 12.74 9.96
N ASN A 418 14.12 12.81 8.63
CA ASN A 418 14.89 13.66 7.71
C ASN A 418 14.32 15.08 7.61
N ASN A 419 13.09 15.25 8.10
CA ASN A 419 12.30 16.46 8.03
C ASN A 419 12.36 17.24 9.35
N PRO A 420 12.20 18.57 9.34
CA PRO A 420 11.99 19.33 10.56
C PRO A 420 10.83 18.78 11.38
N ALA A 421 10.92 18.82 12.72
CA ALA A 421 9.86 18.28 13.56
C ALA A 421 8.56 19.08 13.50
N TYR A 422 8.68 20.40 13.41
CA TYR A 422 7.53 21.29 13.39
C TYR A 422 7.80 22.50 12.49
N THR A 423 6.84 22.80 11.62
CA THR A 423 6.80 23.99 10.77
C THR A 423 5.47 24.72 10.91
N ILE A 424 5.57 26.05 10.89
CA ILE A 424 4.43 26.94 10.71
C ILE A 424 4.60 27.60 9.34
N GLN A 425 3.79 27.20 8.36
CA GLN A 425 3.87 27.72 6.99
C GLN A 425 3.27 29.12 6.90
N THR A 426 4.01 30.10 7.42
CA THR A 426 3.73 31.54 7.31
C THR A 426 5.05 32.29 7.14
N VAL A 427 4.99 33.54 6.67
CA VAL A 427 6.19 34.38 6.57
C VAL A 427 6.79 34.63 7.95
N LEU A 428 8.12 34.70 8.05
CA LEU A 428 8.87 34.82 9.32
C LEU A 428 8.33 35.92 10.25
N GLU A 429 7.94 37.07 9.70
CA GLU A 429 7.42 38.22 10.45
C GLU A 429 6.03 37.99 11.07
N LYS A 430 5.29 36.99 10.57
CA LYS A 430 3.96 36.61 11.06
C LYS A 430 3.98 35.41 12.01
N LYS A 431 5.17 34.85 12.33
CA LYS A 431 5.26 33.72 13.27
C LYS A 431 4.84 34.18 14.68
N PRO A 432 3.89 33.47 15.34
CA PRO A 432 3.25 33.93 16.56
C PRO A 432 4.17 33.89 17.78
N ILE A 433 5.19 33.03 17.79
CA ILE A 433 6.23 32.96 18.81
C ILE A 433 7.50 32.37 18.19
N SER A 434 8.66 32.81 18.67
CA SER A 434 9.97 32.27 18.32
C SER A 434 10.81 32.09 19.57
N VAL A 435 11.81 31.22 19.49
CA VAL A 435 12.77 30.97 20.56
C VAL A 435 14.17 30.93 19.96
N SER A 436 15.14 31.35 20.74
CA SER A 436 16.55 31.29 20.39
C SER A 436 17.34 30.71 21.56
N VAL A 437 18.43 30.02 21.25
CA VAL A 437 19.47 29.65 22.21
C VAL A 437 20.64 30.61 22.00
N ASP A 438 21.08 31.28 23.05
CA ASP A 438 22.17 32.25 23.02
C ASP A 438 23.50 31.69 23.52
N GLN A 439 23.45 30.77 24.47
CA GLN A 439 24.63 30.13 25.03
C GLN A 439 24.31 28.68 25.45
N LEU A 440 25.25 27.78 25.14
CA LEU A 440 25.26 26.38 25.57
C LEU A 440 26.60 26.06 26.25
N SER A 441 26.55 25.43 27.42
CA SER A 441 27.70 24.86 28.13
C SER A 441 27.29 23.53 28.79
N ALA A 442 28.25 22.77 29.32
CA ALA A 442 27.97 21.48 29.95
C ALA A 442 27.00 21.55 31.16
N THR A 443 26.78 22.73 31.73
CA THR A 443 25.95 22.91 32.94
C THR A 443 24.90 24.02 32.82
N ASN A 444 24.80 24.69 31.67
CA ASN A 444 23.92 25.84 31.48
C ASN A 444 23.51 26.01 30.02
N VAL A 445 22.22 26.28 29.81
CA VAL A 445 21.64 26.74 28.53
C VAL A 445 20.84 28.00 28.79
N ASN A 446 20.98 29.02 27.94
CA ASN A 446 20.14 30.21 28.01
C ASN A 446 19.81 30.75 26.63
N GLY A 447 18.80 31.61 26.57
CA GLY A 447 18.32 32.21 25.34
C GLY A 447 17.20 33.21 25.55
N ILE A 448 16.55 33.60 24.45
CA ILE A 448 15.48 34.61 24.44
C ILE A 448 14.24 34.05 23.72
N THR A 449 13.07 34.36 24.25
CA THR A 449 11.74 34.16 23.63
C THR A 449 10.77 35.24 24.14
N LYS A 450 9.46 35.07 23.94
CA LYS A 450 8.44 35.98 24.48
C LYS A 450 8.37 35.90 26.01
N PRO A 451 8.10 37.02 26.71
CA PRO A 451 7.96 37.02 28.17
C PRO A 451 6.96 35.98 28.67
N ASN A 452 7.31 35.29 29.76
CA ASN A 452 6.52 34.23 30.40
C ASN A 452 6.25 32.97 29.55
N ALA A 453 6.86 32.83 28.36
CA ALA A 453 6.72 31.62 27.57
C ALA A 453 7.36 30.41 28.30
N ARG A 454 6.70 29.25 28.21
CA ARG A 454 7.27 27.95 28.60
C ARG A 454 8.33 27.58 27.56
N VAL A 455 9.49 27.10 27.98
CA VAL A 455 10.55 26.63 27.10
C VAL A 455 10.86 25.19 27.43
N GLU A 456 10.74 24.31 26.44
CA GLU A 456 11.09 22.89 26.53
C GLU A 456 12.41 22.65 25.80
N LEU A 457 13.33 21.92 26.46
CA LEU A 457 14.66 21.59 25.96
C LEU A 457 14.73 20.13 25.58
N PHE A 458 15.39 19.85 24.46
CA PHE A 458 15.55 18.50 23.92
C PHE A 458 17.00 18.26 23.51
N TYR A 459 17.49 17.04 23.71
CA TYR A 459 18.77 16.60 23.15
C TYR A 459 18.65 16.41 21.64
N THR A 460 19.70 16.84 20.95
CA THR A 460 19.95 16.57 19.53
C THR A 460 21.20 15.72 19.35
N ASP A 461 21.23 14.92 18.29
CA ASP A 461 22.48 14.45 17.72
C ASP A 461 23.41 15.62 17.38
N LYS A 462 24.69 15.32 17.24
CA LYS A 462 25.71 16.36 17.12
C LYS A 462 25.54 17.15 15.83
N GLU A 463 25.23 16.52 14.70
CA GLU A 463 25.21 17.18 13.39
C GLU A 463 23.84 17.75 13.02
N CYS A 464 22.76 17.42 13.74
CA CYS A 464 21.36 17.70 13.37
C CYS A 464 20.94 17.10 12.03
N ASP A 465 21.66 16.09 11.54
CA ASP A 465 21.43 15.51 10.23
C ASP A 465 20.33 14.45 10.25
N GLN A 466 20.03 13.89 11.42
CA GLN A 466 18.95 12.94 11.63
C GLN A 466 18.33 13.12 13.04
N CYS A 467 17.06 12.79 13.22
CA CYS A 467 16.42 12.56 14.54
C CYS A 467 16.20 13.78 15.45
N GLN A 468 15.57 14.87 15.00
CA GLN A 468 15.41 16.07 15.84
C GLN A 468 13.98 16.55 16.04
N PRO A 469 13.59 17.02 17.25
CA PRO A 469 14.24 16.89 18.56
C PRO A 469 13.99 15.52 19.23
N LYS A 470 15.03 14.91 19.82
CA LYS A 470 14.99 13.49 20.19
C LYS A 470 14.46 13.19 21.59
N THR A 471 15.14 13.71 22.60
CA THR A 471 14.93 13.31 24.00
C THR A 471 14.71 14.54 24.85
N TYR A 472 13.55 14.61 25.50
CA TYR A 472 13.24 15.69 26.43
C TYR A 472 14.29 15.78 27.55
N VAL A 473 14.68 17.02 27.88
CA VAL A 473 15.68 17.35 28.90
C VAL A 473 14.99 17.99 30.11
N ALA A 474 14.35 19.14 29.90
CA ALA A 474 13.77 19.94 30.97
C ALA A 474 12.81 21.00 30.42
N THR A 475 11.96 21.50 31.29
CA THR A 475 11.12 22.69 31.06
C THR A 475 11.62 23.84 31.92
N THR A 476 11.70 25.03 31.35
CA THR A 476 11.99 26.30 32.04
C THR A 476 11.03 27.38 31.55
N TYR A 477 11.15 28.60 32.06
CA TYR A 477 10.29 29.73 31.69
C TYR A 477 11.11 30.98 31.41
N ALA A 478 10.64 31.77 30.45
CA ALA A 478 11.18 33.09 30.20
C ALA A 478 10.70 34.10 31.25
N ASP A 479 11.58 34.98 31.68
CA ASP A 479 11.27 36.08 32.59
C ASP A 479 10.46 37.19 31.90
N ALA A 480 10.17 38.27 32.63
CA ALA A 480 9.43 39.42 32.10
C ALA A 480 10.16 40.15 30.95
N ALA A 481 11.48 39.95 30.81
CA ALA A 481 12.28 40.49 29.72
C ALA A 481 12.42 39.50 28.55
N GLY A 482 11.80 38.31 28.63
CA GLY A 482 11.87 37.27 27.62
C GLY A 482 13.13 36.40 27.71
N LYS A 483 13.98 36.57 28.73
CA LYS A 483 15.19 35.76 28.91
C LYS A 483 14.85 34.49 29.67
N TRP A 484 15.36 33.35 29.21
CA TRP A 484 15.19 32.07 29.89
C TRP A 484 16.55 31.43 30.15
N THR A 485 16.62 30.62 31.20
CA THR A 485 17.85 29.90 31.57
C THR A 485 17.50 28.55 32.18
N TYR A 486 18.27 27.53 31.84
CA TYR A 486 18.29 26.24 32.49
C TYR A 486 19.68 26.00 33.10
N ASN A 487 19.71 25.72 34.40
CA ASN A 487 20.92 25.41 35.15
C ASN A 487 20.87 23.93 35.55
N GLY A 488 21.55 23.08 34.79
CA GLY A 488 21.56 21.64 34.99
C GLY A 488 22.62 20.96 34.12
N SER A 489 23.07 19.77 34.53
CA SER A 489 24.10 19.02 33.80
C SER A 489 23.53 18.49 32.48
N LEU A 490 24.23 18.71 31.38
CA LEU A 490 23.89 18.22 30.05
C LEU A 490 24.83 17.08 29.65
N LEU A 491 24.31 16.10 28.90
CA LEU A 491 25.11 14.99 28.42
C LEU A 491 26.21 15.47 27.46
N PRO A 492 27.50 15.16 27.72
CA PRO A 492 28.58 15.54 26.81
C PRO A 492 28.41 14.94 25.42
N GLY A 493 28.64 15.74 24.37
CA GLY A 493 28.60 15.28 22.97
C GLY A 493 27.23 15.35 22.29
N TYR A 494 26.17 15.72 23.01
CA TYR A 494 24.85 16.02 22.45
C TYR A 494 24.68 17.54 22.29
N GLY A 495 23.99 17.98 21.23
CA GLY A 495 23.52 19.35 21.17
C GLY A 495 22.19 19.52 21.91
N VAL A 496 21.69 20.75 21.98
CA VAL A 496 20.38 21.06 22.59
C VAL A 496 19.53 21.91 21.65
N MET A 497 18.26 21.55 21.50
CA MET A 497 17.22 22.35 20.84
C MET A 497 16.20 22.84 21.86
N ALA A 498 15.61 24.01 21.59
CA ALA A 498 14.54 24.57 22.39
C ALA A 498 13.28 24.77 21.54
N GLY A 499 12.12 24.51 22.14
CA GLY A 499 10.81 24.96 21.65
C GLY A 499 10.19 25.85 22.72
N ALA A 500 9.47 26.91 22.34
CA ALA A 500 8.77 27.77 23.28
C ALA A 500 7.27 27.76 23.03
N THR A 501 6.49 27.77 24.10
CA THR A 501 5.03 27.76 24.06
C THR A 501 4.48 28.93 24.87
N LEU A 502 3.55 29.69 24.28
CA LEU A 502 2.81 30.74 24.96
C LEU A 502 1.37 30.75 24.44
N ASN A 503 0.38 30.82 25.35
CA ASN A 503 -1.04 30.83 25.00
C ASN A 503 -1.44 29.69 24.04
N ASN A 504 -0.98 28.46 24.33
CA ASN A 504 -1.24 27.25 23.55
C ASN A 504 -0.70 27.30 22.10
N ILE A 505 0.26 28.18 21.82
CA ILE A 505 0.95 28.25 20.54
C ILE A 505 2.42 27.94 20.77
N SER A 506 2.92 26.90 20.11
CA SER A 506 4.34 26.56 20.13
C SER A 506 5.09 27.20 18.97
N SER A 507 6.33 27.57 19.21
CA SER A 507 7.27 27.97 18.18
C SER A 507 7.78 26.73 17.44
N GLU A 508 8.34 26.96 16.26
CA GLU A 508 9.29 26.02 15.69
C GLU A 508 10.47 25.82 16.65
N PHE A 509 11.17 24.69 16.51
CA PHE A 509 12.35 24.39 17.31
C PHE A 509 13.55 25.24 16.84
N THR A 510 14.56 25.40 17.71
CA THR A 510 15.81 26.10 17.36
C THR A 510 16.74 25.28 16.47
N ASP A 511 16.21 24.51 15.52
CA ASP A 511 17.03 23.77 14.58
C ASP A 511 17.61 24.71 13.52
N THR A 512 18.90 24.55 13.20
CA THR A 512 19.59 25.36 12.19
C THR A 512 19.07 25.00 10.81
N ARG A 513 18.55 25.98 10.05
CA ARG A 513 18.06 25.77 8.69
C ARG A 513 18.71 26.71 7.70
N ILE A 514 18.91 26.20 6.49
CA ILE A 514 19.35 26.96 5.32
C ILE A 514 18.25 26.84 4.26
N LEU A 515 17.43 27.88 4.14
CA LEU A 515 16.34 27.96 3.17
C LEU A 515 16.84 28.61 1.89
N PHE A 516 16.42 28.10 0.73
CA PHE A 516 16.75 28.71 -0.55
C PHE A 516 15.85 29.90 -0.83
N SER A 517 16.46 31.00 -1.27
CA SER A 517 15.73 32.12 -1.83
C SER A 517 15.56 31.93 -3.33
N ASN A 518 14.39 32.27 -3.86
CA ASN A 518 14.15 32.30 -5.31
C ASN A 518 14.85 33.49 -6.01
N THR A 519 15.67 34.27 -5.29
CA THR A 519 16.32 35.51 -5.77
C THR A 519 17.85 35.48 -5.71
N VAL A 520 18.47 34.30 -5.76
CA VAL A 520 19.93 34.14 -5.73
C VAL A 520 20.60 34.96 -6.84
N VAL A 521 21.57 35.81 -6.48
CA VAL A 521 22.38 36.56 -7.43
C VAL A 521 23.84 36.12 -7.30
N ILE A 522 24.34 35.40 -8.31
CA ILE A 522 25.76 35.06 -8.43
C ILE A 522 26.41 36.07 -9.37
N THR A 523 27.44 36.75 -8.89
CA THR A 523 28.34 37.59 -9.70
C THR A 523 29.66 36.85 -9.85
N HIS A 524 30.10 36.67 -11.09
CA HIS A 524 31.37 36.01 -11.40
C HIS A 524 32.56 36.94 -11.17
N GLN A 525 33.75 36.36 -11.00
CA GLN A 525 34.99 37.13 -10.86
C GLN A 525 35.28 37.86 -12.17
N GLU A 526 35.65 39.14 -12.08
CA GLU A 526 36.03 39.96 -13.24
C GLU A 526 37.32 40.71 -12.92
N CYS A 527 38.41 40.34 -13.58
CA CYS A 527 39.73 40.93 -13.37
C CYS A 527 40.22 40.81 -11.92
N ASP A 528 40.58 41.93 -11.31
CA ASP A 528 41.06 42.01 -9.93
C ASP A 528 39.90 42.15 -8.92
N MET A 529 38.64 42.17 -9.39
CA MET A 529 37.45 42.17 -8.55
C MET A 529 36.93 40.75 -8.39
N GLY A 530 36.91 40.24 -7.16
CA GLY A 530 36.36 38.92 -6.86
C GLY A 530 34.86 38.85 -7.13
N GLY A 531 34.37 37.64 -7.41
CA GLY A 531 32.94 37.35 -7.53
C GLY A 531 32.22 37.42 -6.18
N SER A 532 30.90 37.28 -6.22
CA SER A 532 30.05 37.30 -5.02
C SER A 532 28.82 36.42 -5.17
N ILE A 533 28.33 35.87 -4.06
CA ILE A 533 27.06 35.16 -3.97
C ILE A 533 26.19 35.94 -3.00
N LYS A 534 25.09 36.53 -3.49
CA LYS A 534 24.21 37.42 -2.72
C LYS A 534 22.77 36.96 -2.75
N ASN A 535 22.01 37.25 -1.68
CA ASN A 535 20.58 36.93 -1.54
C ASN A 535 20.25 35.44 -1.78
N ALA A 536 21.23 34.57 -1.60
CA ALA A 536 21.11 33.17 -2.00
C ALA A 536 20.26 32.37 -1.01
N LEU A 537 20.41 32.67 0.28
CA LEU A 537 20.01 31.81 1.37
C LEU A 537 19.39 32.64 2.50
N VAL A 538 18.34 32.12 3.10
CA VAL A 538 17.83 32.59 4.39
C VAL A 538 18.26 31.56 5.44
N VAL A 539 19.07 31.99 6.40
CA VAL A 539 19.52 31.11 7.49
C VAL A 539 18.83 31.49 8.78
N THR A 540 18.21 30.50 9.42
CA THR A 540 17.59 30.63 10.75
C THR A 540 18.37 29.81 11.76
N ASN A 541 18.34 30.25 13.03
CA ASN A 541 18.94 29.50 14.15
C ASN A 541 20.40 29.09 13.87
N ALA A 542 21.23 30.05 13.48
CA ALA A 542 22.68 29.87 13.32
C ALA A 542 23.42 30.96 14.10
N LYS A 543 24.45 30.57 14.85
CA LYS A 543 25.35 31.53 15.53
C LYS A 543 26.62 31.76 14.73
N LYS A 544 27.02 30.80 13.91
CA LYS A 544 28.22 30.85 13.09
C LYS A 544 27.88 30.52 11.64
N LEU A 545 28.37 31.36 10.73
CA LEU A 545 28.26 31.18 9.29
C LEU A 545 29.67 31.13 8.70
N GLU A 546 29.95 30.15 7.86
CA GLU A 546 31.24 29.98 7.18
C GLU A 546 31.01 29.56 5.73
N TRP A 547 31.42 30.38 4.79
CA TRP A 547 31.55 29.96 3.39
C TRP A 547 32.80 29.14 3.22
N LEU A 548 32.65 27.93 2.67
CA LEU A 548 33.73 27.00 2.41
C LEU A 548 33.98 26.90 0.91
N ASN A 549 35.26 26.89 0.51
CA ASN A 549 35.65 26.52 -0.86
C ASN A 549 35.62 24.99 -1.05
N GLU A 550 35.94 24.50 -2.24
CA GLU A 550 35.96 23.06 -2.58
C GLU A 550 37.00 22.26 -1.74
N ASN A 551 38.07 22.92 -1.27
CA ASN A 551 39.07 22.32 -0.39
C ASN A 551 38.67 22.31 1.10
N GLY A 552 37.54 22.93 1.46
CA GLY A 552 37.06 23.06 2.83
C GLY A 552 37.61 24.25 3.61
N ASP A 553 38.35 25.16 2.97
CA ASP A 553 38.85 26.38 3.62
C ASP A 553 37.75 27.42 3.78
N VAL A 554 37.75 28.12 4.92
CA VAL A 554 36.81 29.22 5.19
C VAL A 554 37.23 30.47 4.41
N VAL A 555 36.36 30.95 3.52
CA VAL A 555 36.59 32.11 2.65
C VAL A 555 35.69 33.32 2.98
N GLY A 556 34.72 33.15 3.88
CA GLY A 556 33.85 34.24 4.33
C GLY A 556 32.97 33.81 5.50
N THR A 557 32.46 34.78 6.26
CA THR A 557 31.62 34.51 7.45
C THR A 557 30.32 35.30 7.50
N LYS A 558 30.02 36.06 6.43
CA LYS A 558 28.74 36.77 6.27
C LYS A 558 27.76 35.90 5.47
N ILE A 559 26.47 36.22 5.55
CA ILE A 559 25.44 35.51 4.77
C ILE A 559 25.69 35.64 3.27
N ASP A 560 26.01 36.85 2.82
CA ASP A 560 26.50 37.12 1.47
C ASP A 560 28.01 36.87 1.42
N LEU A 561 28.46 36.14 0.40
CA LEU A 561 29.88 35.98 0.10
C LEU A 561 30.30 37.04 -0.91
N GLU A 562 31.33 37.82 -0.61
CA GLU A 562 31.80 38.90 -1.49
C GLU A 562 33.30 38.79 -1.74
N ASN A 563 33.72 39.23 -2.93
CA ASN A 563 35.11 39.36 -3.32
C ASN A 563 35.93 38.05 -3.21
N VAL A 564 35.39 36.97 -3.76
CA VAL A 564 36.07 35.66 -3.81
C VAL A 564 36.57 35.33 -5.22
N PRO A 565 37.65 34.56 -5.38
CA PRO A 565 38.10 34.14 -6.71
C PRO A 565 37.10 33.17 -7.35
N ALA A 566 37.29 32.85 -8.62
CA ALA A 566 36.55 31.79 -9.28
C ALA A 566 36.76 30.44 -8.58
N GLY A 567 35.68 29.70 -8.39
CA GLY A 567 35.65 28.44 -7.63
C GLY A 567 34.25 28.04 -7.21
N LYS A 568 34.12 26.89 -6.54
CA LYS A 568 32.87 26.43 -5.93
C LYS A 568 32.85 26.77 -4.44
N TYR A 569 31.71 27.26 -3.98
CA TYR A 569 31.53 27.70 -2.61
C TYR A 569 30.21 27.17 -2.04
N ARG A 570 30.21 26.75 -0.77
CA ARG A 570 28.98 26.40 -0.03
C ARG A 570 28.96 27.07 1.33
N LEU A 571 27.77 27.40 1.82
CA LEU A 571 27.60 27.95 3.15
C LEU A 571 27.47 26.83 4.18
N ARG A 572 28.27 26.89 5.23
CA ARG A 572 28.16 26.10 6.46
C ARG A 572 27.52 26.98 7.52
N ALA A 573 26.35 26.60 8.01
CA ALA A 573 25.68 27.25 9.14
C ALA A 573 25.79 26.34 10.37
N GLU A 574 26.17 26.91 11.52
CA GLU A 574 26.34 26.17 12.77
C GLU A 574 25.69 26.85 13.97
N GLN A 575 25.03 26.05 14.81
CA GLN A 575 24.59 26.45 16.15
C GLN A 575 24.85 25.32 17.16
N PHE A 576 25.77 25.55 18.10
CA PHE A 576 26.02 24.67 19.25
C PHE A 576 26.19 23.17 18.93
N GLY A 577 26.95 22.87 17.87
CA GLY A 577 27.19 21.52 17.40
C GLY A 577 26.40 21.17 16.14
N CYS A 578 25.17 21.67 16.01
CA CYS A 578 24.29 21.51 14.84
C CYS A 578 24.93 22.13 13.60
N VAL A 579 25.14 21.37 12.52
CA VAL A 579 25.80 21.89 11.30
C VAL A 579 24.93 21.60 10.08
N LYS A 580 24.59 22.62 9.30
CA LYS A 580 23.97 22.47 7.99
C LYS A 580 24.82 23.04 6.88
N TYR A 581 24.75 22.42 5.71
CA TYR A 581 25.44 22.84 4.50
C TYR A 581 24.44 23.19 3.40
N SER A 582 24.67 24.31 2.72
CA SER A 582 24.04 24.54 1.42
C SER A 582 24.67 23.63 0.36
N PRO A 583 24.03 23.48 -0.82
CA PRO A 583 24.69 23.04 -2.03
C PRO A 583 25.86 23.97 -2.40
N TYR A 584 26.69 23.49 -3.32
CA TYR A 584 27.75 24.30 -3.91
C TYR A 584 27.19 25.26 -4.97
N PHE A 585 27.63 26.52 -4.89
CA PHE A 585 27.42 27.57 -5.87
C PHE A 585 28.73 27.80 -6.65
N LEU A 586 28.64 28.00 -7.97
CA LEU A 586 29.79 28.22 -8.84
C LEU A 586 30.01 29.71 -9.13
N VAL A 587 31.21 30.21 -8.85
CA VAL A 587 31.69 31.53 -9.30
C VAL A 587 32.72 31.29 -10.41
N GLU A 588 32.47 31.76 -11.62
CA GLU A 588 33.37 31.62 -12.77
C GLU A 588 34.37 32.78 -12.86
N ASP A 589 35.45 32.61 -13.65
CA ASP A 589 36.42 33.67 -13.99
C ASP A 589 36.08 34.27 -15.36
N HIS A 590 35.48 35.47 -15.35
CA HIS A 590 35.09 36.24 -16.54
C HIS A 590 36.10 37.37 -16.85
N THR A 591 37.35 37.26 -16.40
CA THR A 591 38.41 38.22 -16.74
C THR A 591 38.68 38.23 -18.26
N PRO A 592 38.72 39.40 -18.92
CA PRO A 592 39.07 39.49 -20.34
C PRO A 592 40.50 39.01 -20.57
N LYS A 593 40.68 38.05 -21.47
CA LYS A 593 41.98 37.43 -21.74
C LYS A 593 42.33 37.56 -23.21
N PHE A 594 43.63 37.71 -23.47
CA PHE A 594 44.22 37.57 -24.80
C PHE A 594 44.88 36.22 -24.90
N PHE A 595 44.79 35.62 -26.08
CA PHE A 595 45.59 34.47 -26.42
C PHE A 595 46.35 34.79 -27.71
N ASP A 596 47.68 34.85 -27.60
CA ASP A 596 48.59 35.24 -28.68
C ASP A 596 49.44 34.09 -29.21
N PHE A 597 49.06 32.86 -28.84
CA PHE A 597 49.78 31.64 -29.23
C PHE A 597 49.85 31.43 -30.75
N GLU A 598 48.96 32.06 -31.54
CA GLU A 598 48.99 32.06 -33.01
C GLU A 598 49.24 33.45 -33.63
N LYS A 599 49.62 34.46 -32.83
CA LYS A 599 49.76 35.85 -33.31
C LYS A 599 50.80 35.95 -34.44
N LYS A 600 50.41 36.56 -35.54
CA LYS A 600 51.29 36.87 -36.67
C LYS A 600 51.51 38.39 -36.82
N VAL A 601 52.77 38.83 -36.86
CA VAL A 601 53.15 40.23 -37.10
C VAL A 601 54.01 40.31 -38.35
N ILE A 602 53.59 41.11 -39.32
CA ILE A 602 54.29 41.33 -40.58
C ILE A 602 54.84 42.76 -40.59
N GLN A 603 56.16 42.91 -40.75
CA GLN A 603 56.88 44.19 -40.81
C GLN A 603 56.75 44.84 -42.20
N PRO A 604 56.54 46.15 -42.30
CA PRO A 604 56.55 46.88 -43.56
C PRO A 604 57.99 47.06 -44.03
N SER A 605 58.33 46.50 -45.19
CA SER A 605 59.66 46.64 -45.79
C SER A 605 59.56 46.69 -47.31
N CYS A 606 60.51 47.36 -47.97
CA CYS A 606 60.66 47.35 -49.44
C CYS A 606 59.36 47.69 -50.22
N GLY A 607 58.51 48.57 -49.68
CA GLY A 607 57.28 49.05 -50.32
C GLY A 607 55.97 48.30 -50.00
N ASN A 608 56.00 47.22 -49.20
CA ASN A 608 54.79 46.50 -48.76
C ASN A 608 54.36 46.92 -47.34
N GLY A 609 53.05 46.99 -47.08
CA GLY A 609 52.49 47.26 -45.75
C GLY A 609 52.59 46.05 -44.81
N GLY A 610 52.62 46.29 -43.50
CA GLY A 610 52.62 45.27 -42.46
C GLY A 610 51.22 44.80 -42.04
N ALA A 611 51.14 43.86 -41.11
CA ALA A 611 49.89 43.30 -40.59
C ALA A 611 50.06 42.75 -39.18
N ILE A 612 48.97 42.67 -38.42
CA ILE A 612 48.90 42.04 -37.09
C ILE A 612 47.63 41.20 -37.04
N THR A 613 47.73 39.87 -36.98
CA THR A 613 46.59 38.95 -37.10
C THR A 613 46.65 37.79 -36.11
N ASN A 614 45.55 37.03 -35.97
CA ASN A 614 45.43 35.81 -35.15
C ASN A 614 45.63 36.05 -33.64
N LEU A 615 45.07 37.15 -33.13
CA LEU A 615 45.05 37.41 -31.70
C LEU A 615 43.66 37.12 -31.14
N TYR A 616 43.49 36.11 -30.29
CA TYR A 616 42.18 35.70 -29.77
C TYR A 616 41.83 36.40 -28.45
N THR A 617 40.55 36.68 -28.23
CA THR A 617 40.05 37.36 -27.03
C THR A 617 38.84 36.64 -26.44
N SER A 618 38.76 36.47 -25.12
CA SER A 618 37.58 35.96 -24.41
C SER A 618 37.06 36.97 -23.39
N PHE A 619 35.75 36.94 -23.10
CA PHE A 619 35.07 37.83 -22.13
C PHE A 619 35.30 39.34 -22.40
N ALA A 620 35.38 39.73 -23.68
CA ALA A 620 35.52 41.12 -24.13
C ALA A 620 34.21 41.63 -24.74
N ASP A 621 33.69 42.75 -24.23
CA ASP A 621 32.51 43.45 -24.78
C ASP A 621 32.90 44.38 -25.93
N LYS A 622 34.14 44.87 -25.92
CA LYS A 622 34.68 45.81 -26.90
C LYS A 622 36.16 45.57 -27.19
N THR A 623 36.54 45.69 -28.45
CA THR A 623 37.93 45.54 -28.94
C THR A 623 38.32 46.76 -29.78
N GLU A 624 39.48 47.37 -29.52
CA GLU A 624 39.98 48.58 -30.19
C GLU A 624 41.50 48.53 -30.40
N TRP A 625 41.96 48.77 -31.63
CA TRP A 625 43.36 48.97 -31.95
C TRP A 625 43.74 50.46 -31.99
N PHE A 626 44.86 50.79 -31.37
CA PHE A 626 45.44 52.13 -31.31
C PHE A 626 46.75 52.16 -32.08
N ASN A 627 46.99 53.21 -32.88
CA ASN A 627 48.32 53.48 -33.43
C ASN A 627 49.22 54.20 -32.39
N GLY A 628 50.48 54.47 -32.75
CA GLY A 628 51.45 55.15 -31.89
C GLY A 628 51.12 56.60 -31.53
N LYS A 629 50.03 57.15 -32.08
CA LYS A 629 49.48 58.48 -31.74
C LYS A 629 48.24 58.39 -30.83
N ASN A 630 47.93 57.19 -30.30
CA ASN A 630 46.72 56.89 -29.53
C ASN A 630 45.41 57.13 -30.29
N GLU A 631 45.42 57.06 -31.61
CA GLU A 631 44.20 57.13 -32.42
C GLU A 631 43.63 55.72 -32.61
N VAL A 632 42.32 55.55 -32.44
CA VAL A 632 41.64 54.28 -32.77
C VAL A 632 41.67 54.10 -34.28
N ILE A 633 42.31 53.01 -34.74
CA ILE A 633 42.47 52.72 -36.17
C ILE A 633 41.59 51.56 -36.65
N SER A 634 41.08 50.74 -35.73
CA SER A 634 40.15 49.64 -36.04
C SER A 634 39.49 49.11 -34.78
N ASN A 635 38.28 48.58 -34.91
CA ASN A 635 37.60 47.78 -33.89
C ASN A 635 37.55 46.28 -34.25
N GLN A 636 38.22 45.90 -35.34
CA GLN A 636 38.36 44.51 -35.78
C GLN A 636 39.45 43.81 -34.98
N GLN A 637 39.38 42.49 -34.90
CA GLN A 637 40.36 41.66 -34.19
C GLN A 637 41.73 41.67 -34.91
N ASP A 638 41.73 41.57 -36.24
CA ASP A 638 42.94 41.60 -37.09
C ASP A 638 43.15 42.96 -37.78
N LEU A 639 44.41 43.30 -38.03
CA LEU A 639 44.85 44.49 -38.75
C LEU A 639 45.73 44.15 -39.97
N TYR A 640 45.50 44.84 -41.09
CA TYR A 640 46.23 44.67 -42.34
C TYR A 640 46.66 46.02 -42.93
N ASN A 641 47.64 46.02 -43.85
CA ASN A 641 48.17 47.20 -44.55
C ASN A 641 48.67 48.33 -43.63
N LEU A 642 49.41 47.96 -42.59
CA LEU A 642 49.95 48.88 -41.60
C LEU A 642 51.26 49.50 -42.06
N ALA A 643 51.41 50.81 -41.91
CA ALA A 643 52.68 51.48 -42.14
C ALA A 643 53.67 51.20 -40.99
N GLU A 644 54.92 51.64 -41.13
CA GLU A 644 55.82 51.64 -39.98
C GLU A 644 55.23 52.50 -38.85
N GLY A 645 55.35 52.02 -37.61
CA GLY A 645 54.63 52.57 -36.47
C GLY A 645 54.34 51.52 -35.41
N SER A 646 53.84 51.94 -34.25
CA SER A 646 53.48 51.05 -33.14
C SER A 646 51.97 50.88 -33.03
N TYR A 647 51.48 49.67 -32.73
CA TYR A 647 50.05 49.38 -32.66
C TYR A 647 49.70 48.59 -31.39
N THR A 648 48.74 49.07 -30.60
CA THR A 648 48.32 48.44 -29.34
C THR A 648 46.86 48.06 -29.42
N LEU A 649 46.53 46.80 -29.13
CA LEU A 649 45.15 46.35 -28.96
C LEU A 649 44.70 46.61 -27.52
N ARG A 650 43.46 47.04 -27.37
CA ARG A 650 42.78 47.21 -26.10
C ARG A 650 41.47 46.45 -26.15
N ILE A 651 41.26 45.54 -25.21
CA ILE A 651 39.94 44.94 -24.98
C ILE A 651 39.36 45.49 -23.70
N THR A 652 38.06 45.70 -23.72
CA THR A 652 37.26 46.08 -22.57
C THR A 652 36.21 45.00 -22.38
N GLY A 653 36.23 44.33 -21.23
CA GLY A 653 35.19 43.40 -20.84
C GLY A 653 34.05 44.03 -20.04
N PRO A 654 33.20 43.19 -19.44
CA PRO A 654 32.15 43.61 -18.53
C PRO A 654 32.67 44.57 -17.45
N ARG A 655 31.83 45.55 -17.10
CA ARG A 655 32.12 46.61 -16.10
C ARG A 655 33.37 47.45 -16.37
N GLY A 656 33.83 47.50 -17.62
CA GLY A 656 34.88 48.42 -18.05
C GLY A 656 36.30 47.94 -17.73
N CYS A 657 36.50 46.65 -17.41
CA CYS A 657 37.85 46.13 -17.22
C CYS A 657 38.62 46.14 -18.54
N VAL A 658 39.75 46.85 -18.54
CA VAL A 658 40.58 47.04 -19.72
C VAL A 658 41.86 46.20 -19.61
N LYS A 659 42.14 45.41 -20.64
CA LYS A 659 43.46 44.80 -20.85
C LYS A 659 44.02 45.29 -22.18
N THR A 660 45.32 45.54 -22.24
CA THR A 660 46.01 45.95 -23.47
C THR A 660 47.04 44.90 -23.88
N TYR A 661 47.20 44.76 -25.18
CA TYR A 661 48.15 43.87 -25.82
C TYR A 661 48.96 44.67 -26.86
N GLY A 662 50.28 44.75 -26.69
CA GLY A 662 51.17 45.60 -27.48
C GLY A 662 51.92 46.65 -26.64
N PRO A 663 52.62 47.62 -27.26
CA PRO A 663 52.60 47.93 -28.69
C PRO A 663 53.38 46.92 -29.54
N VAL A 664 52.80 46.55 -30.68
CA VAL A 664 53.45 45.83 -31.77
C VAL A 664 54.08 46.85 -32.73
N VAL A 665 55.41 46.89 -32.84
CA VAL A 665 56.17 47.91 -33.59
C VAL A 665 56.57 47.42 -34.97
N LEU A 666 56.38 48.28 -35.98
CA LEU A 666 56.65 48.07 -37.41
C LEU A 666 57.75 49.05 -37.95
N LYS A 667 58.79 48.62 -38.70
CA LYS A 667 59.96 49.44 -39.21
C LYS A 667 60.46 49.09 -40.64
N ASN A 668 61.02 50.04 -41.44
CA ASN A 668 61.40 49.88 -42.88
C ASN A 668 62.92 50.10 -43.29
N THR A 669 63.52 49.39 -44.31
CA THR A 669 64.96 49.45 -44.80
C THR A 669 65.27 48.77 -46.22
N THR A 670 66.41 48.98 -46.95
CA THR A 670 66.78 48.33 -48.30
C THR A 670 68.29 47.94 -48.59
N GLY A 671 68.69 46.65 -48.74
CA GLY A 671 70.13 46.15 -48.64
C GLY A 671 70.76 45.21 -49.72
N PRO A 672 71.83 44.41 -49.40
CA PRO A 672 72.60 43.53 -50.35
C PRO A 672 71.73 42.51 -51.12
N THR A 673 72.26 41.75 -52.08
CA THR A 673 71.43 40.74 -52.81
C THR A 673 72.13 39.39 -53.00
N ILE A 674 71.35 38.32 -52.95
CA ILE A 674 71.80 36.93 -53.13
C ILE A 674 71.05 36.36 -54.34
N ASP A 675 71.79 35.84 -55.32
CA ASP A 675 71.24 35.10 -56.45
C ASP A 675 71.15 33.61 -56.10
N GLN A 676 69.93 33.10 -56.14
CA GLN A 676 69.55 31.80 -55.61
C GLN A 676 69.05 30.83 -56.66
N LEU A 677 69.14 31.23 -57.92
CA LEU A 677 68.47 30.48 -58.97
C LEU A 677 69.10 29.08 -59.15
N HIS A 678 70.36 28.85 -58.73
CA HIS A 678 71.08 27.59 -59.00
C HIS A 678 72.15 27.11 -57.98
N PRO A 679 71.95 27.09 -56.64
CA PRO A 679 72.92 26.48 -55.72
C PRO A 679 72.97 24.94 -55.89
N ASN A 680 74.17 24.35 -55.83
CA ASN A 680 74.34 22.89 -55.86
C ASN A 680 74.17 22.31 -54.45
N LYS A 681 73.16 21.46 -54.27
CA LYS A 681 72.75 20.91 -52.97
C LYS A 681 73.04 19.42 -52.91
N GLN A 682 73.74 18.98 -51.87
CA GLN A 682 73.85 17.57 -51.51
C GLN A 682 73.00 17.29 -50.27
N SER A 683 72.01 16.42 -50.42
CA SER A 683 71.12 15.97 -49.35
C SER A 683 71.85 15.15 -48.27
N THR A 684 71.23 15.02 -47.10
CA THR A 684 71.63 14.07 -46.06
C THR A 684 70.43 13.20 -45.64
N SER A 685 70.66 12.15 -44.85
CA SER A 685 69.61 11.21 -44.46
C SER A 685 69.74 10.79 -42.98
N CYS A 686 68.62 10.40 -42.37
CA CYS A 686 68.54 9.83 -41.02
C CYS A 686 69.18 10.67 -39.91
N GLY A 687 69.07 12.00 -39.97
CA GLY A 687 69.67 12.91 -38.99
C GLY A 687 71.20 12.95 -39.01
N GLN A 688 71.87 12.36 -40.00
CA GLN A 688 73.33 12.42 -40.15
C GLN A 688 73.78 13.80 -40.67
N SER A 689 74.99 14.23 -40.35
CA SER A 689 75.57 15.53 -40.74
C SER A 689 76.48 15.44 -41.98
N THR A 690 75.93 15.01 -43.12
CA THR A 690 76.72 14.81 -44.36
C THR A 690 76.34 15.74 -45.52
N GLY A 691 75.36 16.62 -45.34
CA GLY A 691 74.83 17.48 -46.38
C GLY A 691 75.72 18.68 -46.72
N SER A 692 75.54 19.26 -47.91
CA SER A 692 76.26 20.47 -48.34
C SER A 692 75.47 21.39 -49.29
N ILE A 693 75.81 22.68 -49.31
CA ILE A 693 75.35 23.69 -50.26
C ILE A 693 76.59 24.37 -50.85
N LYS A 694 76.73 24.37 -52.18
CA LYS A 694 77.88 24.93 -52.88
C LYS A 694 77.46 25.83 -54.05
N ASN A 695 78.35 26.71 -54.48
CA ASN A 695 78.21 27.55 -55.69
C ASN A 695 77.08 28.60 -55.67
N ILE A 696 76.82 29.23 -54.52
CA ILE A 696 75.88 30.36 -54.44
C ILE A 696 76.54 31.68 -54.88
N ILE A 697 75.80 32.52 -55.61
CA ILE A 697 76.29 33.80 -56.16
C ILE A 697 75.73 34.95 -55.31
N VAL A 698 76.60 35.84 -54.85
CA VAL A 698 76.25 36.94 -53.92
C VAL A 698 76.81 38.25 -54.42
N THR A 699 75.99 39.31 -54.43
CA THR A 699 76.38 40.67 -54.84
C THR A 699 76.10 41.68 -53.73
N GLY A 700 77.10 42.50 -53.42
CA GLY A 700 77.03 43.52 -52.38
C GLY A 700 78.13 44.56 -52.57
N THR A 701 78.09 45.60 -51.74
CA THR A 701 79.00 46.74 -51.75
C THR A 701 80.03 46.62 -50.63
N GLY A 702 81.33 46.60 -50.96
CA GLY A 702 82.41 46.51 -49.97
C GLY A 702 82.76 45.07 -49.56
N ASN A 703 83.19 44.87 -48.31
CA ASN A 703 83.61 43.57 -47.80
C ASN A 703 82.40 42.67 -47.52
N ILE A 704 82.20 41.69 -48.39
CA ILE A 704 81.13 40.71 -48.24
C ILE A 704 81.57 39.65 -47.22
N LYS A 705 80.78 39.48 -46.16
CA LYS A 705 80.97 38.44 -45.13
C LYS A 705 79.84 37.42 -45.23
N TYR A 706 80.24 36.16 -45.21
CA TYR A 706 79.36 35.00 -45.27
C TYR A 706 79.22 34.39 -43.88
N SER A 707 78.00 34.06 -43.52
CA SER A 707 77.68 33.34 -42.29
C SER A 707 76.51 32.43 -42.60
N TRP A 708 76.78 31.13 -42.70
CA TRP A 708 75.76 30.12 -42.84
C TRP A 708 75.16 29.86 -41.48
N LEU A 709 73.89 30.20 -41.36
CA LEU A 709 73.11 29.99 -40.17
C LEU A 709 72.24 28.77 -40.36
N ASN A 710 72.18 27.90 -39.35
CA ASN A 710 71.14 26.88 -39.30
C ASN A 710 69.79 27.52 -38.97
N SER A 711 68.70 26.75 -38.98
CA SER A 711 67.35 27.21 -38.64
C SER A 711 67.24 27.86 -37.24
N GLN A 712 68.15 27.53 -36.31
CA GLN A 712 68.25 28.12 -34.97
C GLN A 712 69.08 29.42 -34.96
N HIS A 713 69.45 29.94 -36.13
CA HIS A 713 70.25 31.14 -36.34
C HIS A 713 71.66 31.07 -35.75
N GLN A 714 72.15 29.86 -35.45
CA GLN A 714 73.51 29.65 -35.00
C GLN A 714 74.44 29.52 -36.21
N GLU A 715 75.58 30.21 -36.15
CA GLU A 715 76.58 30.16 -37.21
C GLU A 715 77.27 28.79 -37.22
N VAL A 716 77.12 28.09 -38.34
CA VAL A 716 77.67 26.74 -38.55
C VAL A 716 78.83 26.72 -39.56
N ALA A 717 78.96 27.76 -40.39
CA ALA A 717 80.12 28.01 -41.23
C ALA A 717 80.21 29.48 -41.65
N THR A 718 81.41 29.95 -42.01
CA THR A 718 81.67 31.34 -42.45
C THR A 718 82.26 31.45 -43.85
N THR A 719 82.25 30.34 -44.58
CA THR A 719 82.75 30.22 -45.95
C THR A 719 81.62 30.40 -46.97
N ASN A 720 81.96 30.65 -48.23
CA ASN A 720 80.97 30.78 -49.30
C ASN A 720 80.16 29.49 -49.51
N ASP A 721 80.81 28.33 -49.39
CA ASP A 721 80.18 27.01 -49.43
C ASP A 721 79.94 26.46 -48.01
N LEU A 722 78.89 25.66 -47.84
CA LEU A 722 78.53 24.97 -46.61
C LEU A 722 78.67 23.44 -46.77
N THR A 723 79.38 22.74 -45.89
CA THR A 723 79.56 21.27 -45.97
C THR A 723 79.49 20.57 -44.62
N GLY A 724 79.11 19.30 -44.61
CA GLY A 724 79.15 18.42 -43.43
C GLY A 724 78.08 18.74 -42.40
N GLN A 725 76.91 19.17 -42.86
CA GLN A 725 75.82 19.64 -42.00
C GLN A 725 74.62 18.68 -42.00
N PRO A 726 73.83 18.62 -40.91
CA PRO A 726 72.57 17.86 -40.88
C PRO A 726 71.55 18.46 -41.85
N ALA A 727 70.42 17.79 -42.06
CA ALA A 727 69.39 18.36 -42.90
C ALA A 727 68.71 19.54 -42.19
N GLY A 728 68.22 20.46 -42.99
CA GLY A 728 67.59 21.65 -42.47
C GLY A 728 67.73 22.82 -43.42
N MET A 729 67.10 23.89 -43.00
CA MET A 729 67.16 25.17 -43.67
C MET A 729 68.43 25.86 -43.24
N TYR A 730 69.27 26.13 -44.23
CA TYR A 730 70.45 26.93 -44.02
C TYR A 730 70.26 28.24 -44.74
N THR A 731 70.46 29.29 -43.98
CA THR A 731 70.33 30.64 -44.47
C THR A 731 71.72 31.20 -44.61
N LEU A 732 72.11 31.52 -45.83
CA LEU A 732 73.30 32.29 -46.03
C LEU A 732 72.98 33.72 -45.64
N LYS A 733 73.50 34.13 -44.49
CA LYS A 733 73.57 35.52 -44.09
C LYS A 733 74.74 36.15 -44.82
N VAL A 734 74.43 37.12 -45.65
CA VAL A 734 75.40 37.98 -46.30
C VAL A 734 75.26 39.36 -45.73
N THR A 735 76.33 39.85 -45.11
CA THR A 735 76.48 41.28 -44.85
C THR A 735 77.51 41.84 -45.81
N ASP A 736 77.19 42.98 -46.38
CA ASP A 736 78.16 43.86 -47.03
C ASP A 736 78.35 45.11 -46.14
N ASP A 737 79.04 46.12 -46.64
CA ASP A 737 79.28 47.35 -45.87
C ASP A 737 78.08 48.34 -45.91
N SER A 738 76.88 47.93 -46.35
CA SER A 738 75.66 48.77 -46.33
C SER A 738 74.90 48.70 -44.98
N GLN A 739 74.11 49.74 -44.65
CA GLN A 739 73.36 49.85 -43.38
C GLN A 739 72.04 49.06 -43.33
N CYS A 740 71.78 48.26 -44.36
CA CYS A 740 70.43 47.82 -44.67
C CYS A 740 70.12 46.39 -44.24
N GLY A 741 70.85 45.96 -43.22
CA GLY A 741 70.77 44.63 -42.65
C GLY A 741 71.48 43.60 -43.53
N PRO A 742 71.93 42.49 -42.93
CA PRO A 742 72.24 41.31 -43.71
C PRO A 742 71.09 41.01 -44.66
N VAL A 743 71.40 40.73 -45.92
CA VAL A 743 70.47 39.96 -46.70
C VAL A 743 70.72 38.51 -46.45
N TYR A 744 69.60 37.86 -46.23
CA TYR A 744 69.54 36.46 -46.06
C TYR A 744 69.17 35.90 -47.39
N SER A 745 69.75 34.75 -47.67
CA SER A 745 69.17 33.95 -48.69
C SER A 745 67.71 33.67 -48.26
N SER A 746 66.75 33.51 -49.18
CA SER A 746 65.69 32.56 -48.88
C SER A 746 66.33 31.25 -48.40
N GLU A 747 65.66 30.58 -47.48
CA GLU A 747 66.21 29.41 -46.84
C GLU A 747 66.62 28.37 -47.90
N ILE A 748 67.90 28.00 -47.87
CA ILE A 748 68.42 27.01 -48.78
C ILE A 748 68.39 25.70 -48.04
N GLU A 749 67.40 24.90 -48.39
CA GLU A 749 67.25 23.58 -47.83
C GLU A 749 68.45 22.72 -48.25
N ILE A 750 69.18 22.17 -47.26
CA ILE A 750 69.83 20.87 -47.43
C ILE A 750 68.71 19.87 -47.17
N PRO A 751 68.17 19.23 -48.22
CA PRO A 751 67.02 18.38 -48.03
C PRO A 751 67.44 17.17 -47.21
N GLU A 752 66.64 16.84 -46.20
CA GLU A 752 66.68 15.50 -45.64
C GLU A 752 65.97 14.59 -46.61
N ILE A 753 66.73 13.74 -47.29
CA ILE A 753 66.15 12.67 -48.09
C ILE A 753 66.03 11.43 -47.21
N ASN A 754 64.98 10.65 -47.45
CA ASN A 754 64.66 9.46 -46.67
C ASN A 754 64.40 9.73 -45.18
N VAL A 755 64.01 10.96 -44.80
CA VAL A 755 63.61 11.31 -43.42
C VAL A 755 62.28 10.69 -43.03
N ILE A 756 62.11 10.45 -41.74
CA ILE A 756 60.82 10.14 -41.15
C ILE A 756 60.37 11.34 -40.30
N THR A 757 59.31 12.02 -40.72
CA THR A 757 58.60 12.96 -39.85
C THR A 757 57.52 12.22 -39.10
N LEU A 758 57.19 12.64 -37.87
CA LEU A 758 56.12 12.04 -37.07
C LEU A 758 55.21 13.16 -36.60
N ASP A 759 54.00 13.25 -37.16
CA ASP A 759 52.99 14.23 -36.77
C ASP A 759 51.96 13.58 -35.83
N GLU A 760 51.88 14.11 -34.62
CA GLU A 760 51.03 13.64 -33.53
C GLU A 760 49.89 14.63 -33.20
N ASN A 761 49.73 15.72 -33.97
CA ASN A 761 48.82 16.82 -33.63
C ASN A 761 47.33 16.46 -33.81
N ASN A 762 47.04 15.51 -34.72
CA ASN A 762 45.68 15.06 -35.01
C ASN A 762 45.38 13.67 -34.43
N VAL A 763 46.14 13.26 -33.40
CA VAL A 763 45.94 11.97 -32.75
C VAL A 763 44.58 11.93 -32.10
N THR A 764 43.77 10.99 -32.54
CA THR A 764 42.50 10.63 -31.89
C THR A 764 42.65 9.28 -31.23
N LYS A 765 42.16 9.20 -30.00
CA LYS A 765 42.20 7.99 -29.17
C LYS A 765 40.78 7.52 -28.94
N GLY A 766 40.53 6.24 -29.17
CA GLY A 766 39.31 5.57 -28.73
C GLY A 766 39.59 4.78 -27.47
N GLN A 767 38.70 4.83 -26.49
CA GLN A 767 38.77 3.97 -25.32
C GLN A 767 38.64 2.50 -25.72
N ALA A 768 39.34 1.63 -25.02
CA ALA A 768 39.10 0.20 -25.11
C ALA A 768 37.87 -0.13 -24.25
N THR A 769 36.83 -0.68 -24.87
CA THR A 769 35.64 -1.07 -24.15
C THR A 769 35.80 -2.51 -23.64
N CYS A 770 35.31 -2.79 -22.43
CA CYS A 770 35.04 -4.16 -21.96
C CYS A 770 36.26 -5.09 -21.94
N ASN A 771 37.45 -4.55 -21.65
CA ASN A 771 38.74 -5.24 -21.73
C ASN A 771 39.06 -5.84 -23.12
N GLN A 772 38.38 -5.39 -24.17
CA GLN A 772 38.66 -5.82 -25.53
C GLN A 772 39.78 -4.99 -26.14
N ASN A 773 40.45 -5.55 -27.14
CA ASN A 773 41.49 -4.85 -27.89
C ASN A 773 40.90 -3.90 -28.94
N ASN A 774 39.82 -3.18 -28.65
CA ASN A 774 39.13 -2.34 -29.64
C ASN A 774 39.41 -0.84 -29.46
N GLY A 775 40.21 -0.47 -28.46
CA GLY A 775 40.77 0.86 -28.36
C GLY A 775 41.66 1.13 -29.57
N PHE A 776 41.75 2.38 -29.97
CA PHE A 776 42.56 2.75 -31.13
C PHE A 776 43.37 4.01 -30.87
N ILE A 777 44.50 4.10 -31.55
CA ILE A 777 45.29 5.33 -31.71
C ILE A 777 45.40 5.55 -33.21
N LYS A 778 44.78 6.62 -33.71
CA LYS A 778 44.78 6.96 -35.14
C LYS A 778 45.02 8.44 -35.38
N GLY A 779 45.37 8.78 -36.62
CA GLY A 779 45.65 10.16 -37.02
C GLY A 779 47.11 10.54 -36.86
N ILE A 780 47.98 9.57 -36.54
CA ILE A 780 49.43 9.73 -36.65
C ILE A 780 49.79 9.58 -38.12
N THR A 781 50.59 10.51 -38.62
CA THR A 781 51.21 10.35 -39.94
C THR A 781 52.71 10.27 -39.76
N ALA A 782 53.36 9.33 -40.45
CA ALA A 782 54.82 9.31 -40.53
C ALA A 782 55.33 9.19 -41.97
N PRO A 783 55.25 10.28 -42.75
CA PRO A 783 55.83 10.32 -44.09
C PRO A 783 57.31 9.89 -44.09
N GLY A 784 57.65 8.97 -45.00
CA GLY A 784 59.02 8.46 -45.17
C GLY A 784 59.39 7.22 -44.33
N ALA A 785 58.52 6.77 -43.43
CA ALA A 785 58.66 5.46 -42.78
C ALA A 785 58.15 4.33 -43.70
N THR A 786 58.88 3.21 -43.76
CA THR A 786 58.45 1.98 -44.44
C THR A 786 58.16 0.83 -43.46
N HIS A 787 58.58 0.96 -42.21
CA HIS A 787 58.44 -0.02 -41.14
C HIS A 787 57.88 0.64 -39.87
N TYR A 788 56.99 -0.05 -39.17
CA TYR A 788 56.31 0.47 -37.97
C TYR A 788 56.29 -0.60 -36.90
N GLN A 789 56.45 -0.21 -35.63
CA GLN A 789 56.39 -1.10 -34.49
C GLN A 789 55.82 -0.39 -33.27
N TRP A 790 54.60 -0.75 -32.89
CA TRP A 790 54.01 -0.40 -31.61
C TRP A 790 54.50 -1.36 -30.53
N VAL A 791 54.85 -0.84 -29.36
CA VAL A 791 55.15 -1.63 -28.17
C VAL A 791 54.21 -1.27 -27.03
N ASN A 792 53.74 -2.29 -26.30
CA ASN A 792 53.05 -2.11 -25.03
C ASN A 792 54.10 -1.89 -23.93
N LEU A 793 54.01 -0.77 -23.21
CA LEU A 793 55.03 -0.40 -22.22
C LEU A 793 54.93 -1.21 -20.92
N ALA A 794 53.83 -1.93 -20.68
CA ALA A 794 53.67 -2.74 -19.48
C ALA A 794 54.52 -4.02 -19.51
N ASP A 795 54.63 -4.66 -20.68
CA ASP A 795 55.33 -5.95 -20.86
C ASP A 795 56.38 -5.93 -21.99
N ASN A 796 56.55 -4.79 -22.65
CA ASN A 796 57.44 -4.56 -23.77
C ASN A 796 57.15 -5.44 -25.01
N SER A 797 55.94 -6.01 -25.10
CA SER A 797 55.50 -6.82 -26.24
C SER A 797 55.15 -5.94 -27.45
N THR A 798 55.25 -6.50 -28.67
CA THR A 798 54.86 -5.78 -29.90
C THR A 798 53.34 -5.79 -30.05
N ALA A 799 52.72 -4.61 -30.09
CA ALA A 799 51.27 -4.41 -30.16
C ALA A 799 50.72 -4.20 -31.58
N GLY A 800 51.57 -3.86 -32.55
CA GLY A 800 51.16 -3.63 -33.94
C GLY A 800 52.32 -3.19 -34.84
N SER A 801 52.13 -3.28 -36.16
CA SER A 801 53.19 -2.98 -37.15
C SER A 801 52.75 -2.05 -38.27
N THR A 802 51.70 -1.26 -38.02
CA THR A 802 51.18 -0.23 -38.93
C THR A 802 51.26 1.15 -38.27
N ILE A 803 51.15 2.23 -39.07
CA ILE A 803 51.24 3.60 -38.56
C ILE A 803 50.18 3.92 -37.50
N ASN A 804 48.93 3.54 -37.76
CA ASN A 804 47.87 3.59 -36.75
C ASN A 804 47.87 2.28 -35.97
N LEU A 805 47.41 2.34 -34.72
CA LEU A 805 47.10 1.18 -33.92
C LEU A 805 45.57 1.06 -33.86
N PRO A 806 44.92 0.36 -34.81
CA PRO A 806 43.47 0.38 -34.96
C PRO A 806 42.73 -0.44 -33.89
N SER A 807 43.43 -1.28 -33.12
CA SER A 807 42.86 -2.28 -32.21
C SER A 807 43.91 -2.66 -31.16
N ALA A 808 43.77 -2.16 -29.94
CA ALA A 808 44.64 -2.46 -28.81
C ALA A 808 43.88 -2.44 -27.47
N ALA A 809 44.37 -3.18 -26.47
CA ALA A 809 43.81 -3.20 -25.12
C ALA A 809 44.01 -1.85 -24.41
N ALA A 810 43.32 -1.62 -23.29
CA ALA A 810 43.67 -0.51 -22.40
C ALA A 810 45.13 -0.65 -21.91
N GLY A 811 45.86 0.46 -21.88
CA GLY A 811 47.28 0.46 -21.55
C GLY A 811 48.06 1.61 -22.18
N SER A 812 49.37 1.62 -21.92
CA SER A 812 50.28 2.64 -22.41
C SER A 812 51.11 2.11 -23.56
N TYR A 813 51.03 2.74 -24.73
CA TYR A 813 51.69 2.31 -25.95
C TYR A 813 52.64 3.37 -26.49
N ARG A 814 53.66 2.90 -27.21
CA ARG A 814 54.65 3.75 -27.87
C ARG A 814 54.95 3.20 -29.26
N LEU A 815 54.98 4.06 -30.27
CA LEU A 815 55.29 3.71 -31.64
C LEU A 815 56.75 3.99 -31.95
N THR A 816 57.43 3.03 -32.55
CA THR A 816 58.71 3.22 -33.25
C THR A 816 58.48 3.08 -34.74
N VAL A 817 58.89 4.07 -35.53
CA VAL A 817 58.79 4.06 -36.99
C VAL A 817 60.19 4.07 -37.58
N SER A 818 60.42 3.29 -38.64
CA SER A 818 61.71 3.19 -39.32
C SER A 818 61.57 3.00 -40.83
N ASN A 819 62.67 3.07 -41.59
CA ASN A 819 62.67 2.81 -43.01
C ASN A 819 63.89 2.00 -43.49
N ASP A 820 63.85 1.56 -44.75
CA ASP A 820 64.90 0.74 -45.37
C ASP A 820 66.27 1.44 -45.48
N PHE A 821 66.32 2.75 -45.25
CA PHE A 821 67.53 3.55 -45.25
C PHE A 821 68.17 3.66 -43.85
N GLY A 822 67.61 2.99 -42.84
CA GLY A 822 68.17 2.91 -41.48
C GLY A 822 67.73 4.04 -40.54
N CYS A 823 66.78 4.88 -40.93
CA CYS A 823 66.26 5.96 -40.08
C CYS A 823 65.23 5.39 -39.08
N SER A 824 65.19 5.90 -37.84
CA SER A 824 64.17 5.51 -36.83
C SER A 824 63.74 6.68 -35.95
N LYS A 825 62.44 6.77 -35.62
CA LYS A 825 61.84 7.74 -34.69
C LYS A 825 60.88 7.05 -33.72
N ILE A 826 60.65 7.65 -32.56
CA ILE A 826 59.80 7.11 -31.48
C ILE A 826 58.78 8.19 -31.09
N SER A 827 57.51 7.82 -30.93
CA SER A 827 56.41 8.71 -30.52
C SER A 827 56.43 9.05 -29.02
N GLY A 828 55.56 9.98 -28.62
CA GLY A 828 55.12 10.12 -27.23
C GLY A 828 54.44 8.84 -26.68
N ILE A 829 54.13 8.83 -25.39
CA ILE A 829 53.35 7.74 -24.77
C ILE A 829 51.86 8.04 -24.96
N TYR A 830 51.12 7.07 -25.50
CA TYR A 830 49.68 7.16 -25.60
C TYR A 830 49.01 6.16 -24.65
N THR A 831 48.12 6.68 -23.82
CA THR A 831 47.23 5.87 -22.99
C THR A 831 45.93 5.60 -23.73
N ILE A 832 45.54 4.33 -23.78
CA ILE A 832 44.18 3.90 -24.08
C ILE A 832 43.52 3.60 -22.73
N ASP A 833 42.52 4.39 -22.37
CA ASP A 833 41.76 4.17 -21.13
C ASP A 833 40.75 3.03 -21.32
N ALA A 834 40.49 2.30 -20.24
CA ALA A 834 39.39 1.33 -20.19
C ALA A 834 38.09 2.04 -19.80
N THR A 835 37.01 1.81 -20.54
CA THR A 835 35.67 2.14 -20.04
C THR A 835 35.33 1.16 -18.90
N PRO A 836 35.01 1.64 -17.68
CA PRO A 836 34.68 0.75 -16.57
C PRO A 836 33.38 -0.02 -16.88
N PRO A 837 33.28 -1.32 -16.51
CA PRO A 837 32.04 -2.06 -16.65
C PRO A 837 30.92 -1.41 -15.82
N THR A 838 29.72 -1.32 -16.40
CA THR A 838 28.55 -0.86 -15.66
C THR A 838 28.23 -1.85 -14.53
N VAL A 839 28.20 -1.36 -13.28
CA VAL A 839 27.77 -2.15 -12.13
C VAL A 839 26.26 -2.05 -12.04
N TYR A 840 25.59 -3.18 -12.19
CA TYR A 840 24.14 -3.25 -12.13
C TYR A 840 23.65 -3.43 -10.69
N PRO A 841 22.56 -2.74 -10.29
CA PRO A 841 21.91 -2.98 -9.00
C PRO A 841 21.31 -4.39 -8.96
N ASN A 842 20.91 -4.84 -7.76
CA ASN A 842 20.20 -6.10 -7.65
C ASN A 842 18.79 -5.97 -8.26
N TYR A 843 18.56 -6.59 -9.42
CA TYR A 843 17.25 -6.70 -10.03
C TYR A 843 16.45 -7.85 -9.40
N ASN A 844 15.20 -7.57 -9.11
CA ASN A 844 14.26 -8.62 -8.72
C ASN A 844 13.98 -9.53 -9.92
N ALA A 845 14.03 -10.84 -9.68
CA ALA A 845 13.68 -11.85 -10.67
C ALA A 845 12.46 -12.65 -10.21
N ASN A 846 11.50 -12.82 -11.11
CA ASN A 846 10.40 -13.75 -10.93
C ASN A 846 10.77 -15.07 -11.61
N ILE A 847 10.86 -16.17 -10.84
CA ILE A 847 11.26 -17.49 -11.35
C ILE A 847 10.05 -18.41 -11.36
N ILE A 848 9.72 -18.95 -12.53
CA ILE A 848 8.73 -20.02 -12.67
C ILE A 848 9.50 -21.34 -12.80
N ASN A 849 9.28 -22.23 -11.83
CA ASN A 849 9.92 -23.55 -11.80
C ASN A 849 9.40 -24.45 -12.94
N SER A 850 10.24 -25.38 -13.40
CA SER A 850 9.87 -26.30 -14.47
C SER A 850 9.00 -27.43 -13.95
N CYS A 851 7.94 -27.75 -14.68
CA CYS A 851 7.16 -28.97 -14.49
C CYS A 851 8.03 -30.21 -14.74
N ALA A 852 7.72 -31.28 -14.01
CA ALA A 852 8.50 -32.51 -14.07
C ALA A 852 8.59 -33.06 -15.50
N GLY A 853 9.82 -33.23 -16.00
CA GLY A 853 10.10 -33.73 -17.35
C GLY A 853 9.74 -32.81 -18.53
N GLN A 854 9.20 -31.59 -18.31
CA GLN A 854 8.73 -30.72 -19.40
C GLN A 854 9.72 -29.62 -19.81
N ASN A 855 10.70 -29.29 -18.95
CA ASN A 855 11.69 -28.23 -19.21
C ASN A 855 11.04 -26.89 -19.61
N ASN A 856 10.04 -26.44 -18.87
CA ASN A 856 9.23 -25.26 -19.21
C ASN A 856 9.39 -24.13 -18.19
N GLY A 857 10.44 -24.16 -17.37
CA GLY A 857 10.73 -23.09 -16.42
C GLY A 857 11.02 -21.77 -17.14
N THR A 858 10.82 -20.67 -16.42
CA THR A 858 11.14 -19.32 -16.91
C THR A 858 11.82 -18.51 -15.83
N ILE A 859 12.63 -17.54 -16.23
CA ILE A 859 13.18 -16.53 -15.32
C ILE A 859 12.87 -15.17 -15.93
N THR A 860 12.14 -14.31 -15.23
CA THR A 860 11.81 -12.96 -15.70
C THR A 860 12.52 -11.93 -14.85
N ILE A 861 13.34 -11.08 -15.47
CA ILE A 861 14.00 -9.95 -14.80
C ILE A 861 13.48 -8.65 -15.41
N ILE A 862 13.14 -7.67 -14.57
CA ILE A 862 12.87 -6.30 -15.02
C ILE A 862 14.14 -5.47 -14.83
N THR A 863 14.74 -5.08 -15.94
CA THR A 863 15.96 -4.26 -15.95
C THR A 863 15.62 -2.80 -16.25
N ASP A 864 16.52 -1.89 -15.88
CA ASP A 864 16.44 -0.46 -16.20
C ASP A 864 17.16 -0.14 -17.53
N ASN A 865 17.07 1.12 -17.97
CA ASN A 865 17.64 1.62 -19.23
C ASN A 865 19.16 1.37 -19.42
N PRO A 866 20.01 1.30 -18.38
CA PRO A 866 21.42 0.89 -18.49
C PRO A 866 21.69 -0.49 -19.11
N VAL A 867 20.74 -1.43 -19.11
CA VAL A 867 20.90 -2.76 -19.76
C VAL A 867 20.44 -2.68 -21.22
N LYS A 868 21.38 -2.87 -22.16
CA LYS A 868 21.12 -2.86 -23.60
C LYS A 868 20.70 -4.23 -24.13
N THR A 869 21.45 -5.28 -23.80
CA THR A 869 21.14 -6.67 -24.16
C THR A 869 21.49 -7.61 -23.02
N MET A 870 20.97 -8.83 -23.05
CA MET A 870 21.31 -9.86 -22.06
C MET A 870 21.56 -11.22 -22.70
N ARG A 871 22.33 -12.05 -22.02
CA ARG A 871 22.65 -13.42 -22.44
C ARG A 871 22.62 -14.35 -21.24
N TRP A 872 21.77 -15.35 -21.31
CA TRP A 872 21.59 -16.36 -20.29
C TRP A 872 22.40 -17.60 -20.60
N VAL A 873 23.05 -18.16 -19.58
CA VAL A 873 23.72 -19.45 -19.66
C VAL A 873 23.31 -20.37 -18.53
N ASP A 874 23.42 -21.68 -18.75
CA ASP A 874 23.30 -22.68 -17.69
C ASP A 874 24.61 -22.81 -16.87
N ALA A 875 24.61 -23.72 -15.90
CA ALA A 875 25.78 -24.01 -15.05
C ALA A 875 27.02 -24.54 -15.81
N ASN A 876 26.86 -25.00 -17.07
CA ASN A 876 27.94 -25.44 -17.95
C ASN A 876 28.31 -24.39 -19.00
N ASP A 877 27.92 -23.13 -18.76
CA ASP A 877 28.10 -21.99 -19.65
C ASP A 877 27.47 -22.15 -21.05
N GLN A 878 26.46 -23.04 -21.20
CA GLN A 878 25.75 -23.19 -22.47
C GLN A 878 24.65 -22.12 -22.61
N PRO A 879 24.51 -21.45 -23.77
CA PRO A 879 23.53 -20.40 -23.98
C PRO A 879 22.10 -20.94 -23.97
N VAL A 880 21.21 -20.27 -23.23
CA VAL A 880 19.79 -20.68 -23.08
C VAL A 880 18.77 -19.59 -23.43
N GLY A 881 19.21 -18.35 -23.63
CA GLY A 881 18.32 -17.26 -24.04
C GLY A 881 18.98 -15.89 -24.05
N THR A 882 18.32 -14.90 -24.63
CA THR A 882 18.81 -13.50 -24.71
C THR A 882 17.76 -12.46 -24.32
N ASP A 883 16.54 -12.88 -24.00
CA ASP A 883 15.45 -11.99 -23.64
C ASP A 883 15.39 -11.76 -22.12
N ALA A 884 14.64 -10.75 -21.67
CA ALA A 884 14.33 -10.50 -20.26
C ALA A 884 13.52 -11.62 -19.59
N ASN A 885 12.99 -12.56 -20.39
CA ASN A 885 12.19 -13.70 -19.96
C ASN A 885 12.58 -14.96 -20.75
N PRO A 886 13.78 -15.55 -20.55
CA PRO A 886 14.10 -16.87 -21.05
C PRO A 886 13.07 -17.89 -20.56
N HIS A 887 12.58 -18.70 -21.48
CA HIS A 887 11.58 -19.74 -21.26
C HIS A 887 12.08 -21.08 -21.79
N GLY A 888 11.41 -22.17 -21.43
CA GLY A 888 11.86 -23.51 -21.84
C GLY A 888 13.07 -24.00 -21.05
N LEU A 889 13.25 -23.49 -19.82
CA LEU A 889 14.39 -23.79 -18.99
C LEU A 889 14.20 -25.12 -18.24
N LYS A 890 15.27 -25.92 -18.22
CA LYS A 890 15.35 -27.14 -17.41
C LYS A 890 15.54 -26.80 -15.93
N PRO A 891 15.25 -27.72 -14.99
CA PRO A 891 15.74 -27.58 -13.62
C PRO A 891 17.27 -27.42 -13.60
N GLY A 892 17.77 -26.39 -12.91
CA GLY A 892 19.20 -26.07 -12.88
C GLY A 892 19.48 -24.63 -12.46
N THR A 893 20.77 -24.31 -12.39
CA THR A 893 21.28 -22.96 -12.07
C THR A 893 21.64 -22.23 -13.35
N TYR A 894 21.26 -20.97 -13.42
CA TYR A 894 21.40 -20.09 -14.57
C TYR A 894 22.11 -18.81 -14.16
N LYS A 895 22.92 -18.30 -15.08
CA LYS A 895 23.63 -17.03 -14.94
C LYS A 895 23.21 -16.11 -16.08
N VAL A 896 23.15 -14.82 -15.82
CA VAL A 896 22.89 -13.82 -16.84
C VAL A 896 24.09 -12.89 -16.97
N TYR A 897 24.43 -12.60 -18.21
CA TYR A 897 25.35 -11.56 -18.57
C TYR A 897 24.56 -10.37 -19.09
N PHE A 898 24.81 -9.18 -18.55
CA PHE A 898 24.21 -7.94 -19.02
C PHE A 898 25.21 -7.16 -19.86
N THR A 899 24.74 -6.67 -21.01
CA THR A 899 25.50 -5.81 -21.91
C THR A 899 25.01 -4.38 -21.75
N ASP A 900 25.91 -3.44 -21.48
CA ASP A 900 25.55 -2.02 -21.38
C ASP A 900 25.43 -1.31 -22.74
N ALA A 901 25.11 0.00 -22.71
CA ALA A 901 25.02 0.85 -23.89
C ALA A 901 26.29 0.81 -24.77
N ASN A 902 27.47 0.66 -24.13
CA ASN A 902 28.80 0.63 -24.76
C ASN A 902 29.21 -0.77 -25.26
N GLY A 903 28.35 -1.78 -25.09
CA GLY A 903 28.59 -3.14 -25.54
C GLY A 903 29.35 -4.01 -24.52
N CYS A 904 29.46 -3.58 -23.26
CA CYS A 904 30.19 -4.32 -22.24
C CYS A 904 29.36 -5.34 -21.52
N GLU A 905 29.72 -6.60 -21.76
CA GLU A 905 29.11 -7.76 -21.12
C GLU A 905 29.72 -7.99 -19.73
N THR A 906 28.89 -7.90 -18.70
CA THR A 906 29.27 -8.13 -17.30
C THR A 906 28.42 -9.26 -16.74
N LEU A 907 29.07 -10.23 -16.10
CA LEU A 907 28.37 -11.29 -15.36
C LEU A 907 27.62 -10.65 -14.19
N TYR A 908 26.31 -10.84 -14.16
CA TYR A 908 25.51 -10.44 -13.02
C TYR A 908 25.90 -11.27 -11.79
N PRO A 909 26.14 -10.67 -10.62
CA PRO A 909 26.76 -11.36 -9.48
C PRO A 909 25.87 -12.40 -8.77
N HIS A 910 24.63 -12.59 -9.22
CA HIS A 910 23.68 -13.53 -8.63
C HIS A 910 23.26 -14.62 -9.61
N ASP A 911 23.26 -15.86 -9.12
CA ASP A 911 22.78 -17.03 -9.84
C ASP A 911 21.26 -17.19 -9.63
N PHE A 912 20.56 -17.66 -10.67
CA PHE A 912 19.13 -17.95 -10.65
C PHE A 912 18.92 -19.45 -10.67
N THR A 913 18.02 -19.98 -9.84
CA THR A 913 17.77 -21.43 -9.78
C THR A 913 16.34 -21.72 -10.19
N VAL A 914 16.17 -22.48 -11.28
CA VAL A 914 14.89 -23.09 -11.66
C VAL A 914 14.86 -24.47 -11.03
N ASN A 915 13.88 -24.73 -10.18
CA ASN A 915 13.69 -26.04 -9.58
C ASN A 915 12.71 -26.89 -10.42
N GLU A 916 12.72 -28.21 -10.20
CA GLU A 916 11.69 -29.10 -10.70
C GLU A 916 10.52 -29.13 -9.72
N ILE A 917 9.31 -28.93 -10.22
CA ILE A 917 8.09 -29.06 -9.41
C ILE A 917 7.81 -30.54 -9.22
N ALA A 918 7.80 -31.00 -7.96
CA ALA A 918 7.46 -32.37 -7.63
C ALA A 918 6.05 -32.71 -8.16
N PRO A 919 5.79 -33.90 -8.72
CA PRO A 919 4.47 -34.25 -9.24
C PRO A 919 3.39 -34.16 -8.16
N LEU A 920 2.25 -33.54 -8.49
CA LEU A 920 1.08 -33.50 -7.62
C LEU A 920 0.53 -34.92 -7.42
N GLN A 921 0.36 -35.35 -6.17
CA GLN A 921 -0.14 -36.67 -5.81
C GLN A 921 -1.12 -36.59 -4.64
N ILE A 922 -2.18 -37.40 -4.70
CA ILE A 922 -3.05 -37.68 -3.55
C ILE A 922 -2.46 -38.89 -2.83
N VAL A 923 -2.08 -38.73 -1.55
CA VAL A 923 -1.44 -39.80 -0.78
C VAL A 923 -2.43 -40.95 -0.60
N PRO A 924 -2.10 -42.18 -1.06
CA PRO A 924 -2.97 -43.34 -0.88
C PRO A 924 -3.26 -43.63 0.60
N ASN A 925 -4.52 -43.95 0.91
CA ASN A 925 -5.01 -44.34 2.24
C ASN A 925 -4.73 -43.31 3.35
N SER A 926 -4.59 -42.03 3.00
CA SER A 926 -4.41 -40.95 3.98
C SER A 926 -5.72 -40.46 4.59
N GLU A 927 -6.82 -40.74 3.92
CA GLU A 927 -8.17 -40.38 4.28
C GLU A 927 -8.72 -41.16 5.49
N SER A 928 -9.64 -40.53 6.21
CA SER A 928 -10.60 -41.17 7.10
C SER A 928 -11.96 -41.19 6.40
N GLN A 929 -12.48 -42.39 6.13
CA GLN A 929 -13.77 -42.58 5.46
C GLN A 929 -14.82 -43.17 6.41
N THR A 930 -16.05 -42.64 6.38
CA THR A 930 -17.23 -43.19 7.05
C THR A 930 -18.31 -43.55 6.04
N ASN A 931 -19.03 -44.65 6.28
CA ASN A 931 -20.13 -45.10 5.42
C ASN A 931 -21.43 -44.33 5.71
N ASP A 932 -22.35 -44.31 4.73
CA ASP A 932 -23.67 -43.73 4.90
C ASP A 932 -24.52 -44.64 5.77
N GLN A 933 -25.31 -44.08 6.66
CA GLN A 933 -26.19 -44.77 7.59
C GLN A 933 -27.63 -44.59 7.13
N CYS A 934 -28.31 -45.71 6.90
CA CYS A 934 -29.74 -45.74 6.59
C CYS A 934 -30.16 -44.95 5.34
N GLY A 935 -29.25 -44.69 4.40
CA GLY A 935 -29.52 -43.90 3.20
C GLY A 935 -29.79 -42.42 3.48
N LEU A 936 -29.20 -41.87 4.56
CA LEU A 936 -29.46 -40.50 5.04
C LEU A 936 -28.39 -39.49 4.63
N ASN A 937 -27.48 -39.85 3.73
CA ASN A 937 -26.36 -39.01 3.28
C ASN A 937 -25.43 -38.57 4.43
N THR A 938 -25.09 -39.50 5.32
CA THR A 938 -24.28 -39.25 6.52
C THR A 938 -22.79 -39.57 6.33
N ALA A 939 -22.39 -40.07 5.17
CA ALA A 939 -21.00 -40.45 4.89
C ALA A 939 -20.06 -39.25 4.79
N SER A 940 -18.76 -39.51 4.97
CA SER A 940 -17.70 -38.52 4.76
C SER A 940 -16.36 -39.15 4.41
N ILE A 941 -15.55 -38.40 3.66
CA ILE A 941 -14.16 -38.68 3.32
C ILE A 941 -13.35 -37.46 3.76
N LYS A 942 -12.50 -37.61 4.78
CA LYS A 942 -11.79 -36.49 5.43
C LYS A 942 -10.28 -36.75 5.53
N ASN A 943 -9.50 -35.73 5.86
CA ASN A 943 -8.06 -35.79 6.15
C ASN A 943 -7.19 -36.21 4.96
N ILE A 944 -7.67 -36.03 3.73
CA ILE A 944 -6.95 -36.41 2.51
C ILE A 944 -5.62 -35.65 2.44
N GLN A 945 -4.50 -36.35 2.42
CA GLN A 945 -3.19 -35.72 2.33
C GLN A 945 -2.76 -35.57 0.87
N ILE A 946 -2.26 -34.38 0.53
CA ILE A 946 -1.71 -34.05 -0.79
C ILE A 946 -0.20 -33.84 -0.65
N THR A 947 0.57 -34.36 -1.59
CA THR A 947 2.02 -34.17 -1.65
C THR A 947 2.45 -33.76 -3.04
N GLY A 948 3.52 -32.96 -3.15
CA GLY A 948 3.99 -32.42 -4.42
C GLY A 948 3.12 -31.28 -4.95
N GLY A 949 3.41 -30.79 -6.14
CA GLY A 949 2.78 -29.61 -6.74
C GLY A 949 3.05 -28.30 -5.99
N THR A 950 2.42 -27.22 -6.46
CA THR A 950 2.56 -25.86 -5.90
C THR A 950 1.25 -25.39 -5.28
N GLN A 951 1.28 -24.97 -4.01
CA GLN A 951 0.10 -24.42 -3.33
C GLN A 951 -0.27 -23.01 -3.88
N PRO A 952 -1.55 -22.62 -3.85
CA PRO A 952 -2.71 -23.36 -3.33
C PRO A 952 -3.20 -24.49 -4.25
N TYR A 953 -3.84 -25.52 -3.66
CA TYR A 953 -4.52 -26.58 -4.41
C TYR A 953 -6.01 -26.25 -4.60
N THR A 954 -6.56 -26.56 -5.76
CA THR A 954 -8.00 -26.60 -6.02
C THR A 954 -8.48 -28.04 -6.04
N TYR A 955 -9.65 -28.27 -5.47
CA TYR A 955 -10.25 -29.59 -5.35
C TYR A 955 -11.56 -29.62 -6.13
N LEU A 956 -11.86 -30.76 -6.73
CA LEU A 956 -13.08 -31.01 -7.47
C LEU A 956 -13.56 -32.43 -7.19
N TRP A 957 -14.70 -32.56 -6.54
CA TRP A 957 -15.37 -33.84 -6.35
C TRP A 957 -16.42 -34.05 -7.44
N LEU A 958 -16.40 -35.24 -8.03
CA LEU A 958 -17.36 -35.71 -9.02
C LEU A 958 -18.10 -36.94 -8.49
N ASN A 959 -19.40 -37.04 -8.74
CA ASN A 959 -20.15 -38.27 -8.46
C ASN A 959 -19.86 -39.32 -9.56
N GLU A 960 -20.47 -40.51 -9.44
CA GLU A 960 -20.32 -41.58 -10.44
C GLU A 960 -20.81 -41.20 -11.85
N ALA A 961 -21.78 -40.28 -11.96
CA ALA A 961 -22.25 -39.75 -13.23
C ALA A 961 -21.32 -38.68 -13.84
N GLY A 962 -20.27 -38.28 -13.12
CA GLY A 962 -19.35 -37.22 -13.53
C GLY A 962 -19.83 -35.81 -13.19
N ASP A 963 -20.92 -35.65 -12.44
CA ASP A 963 -21.43 -34.35 -12.02
C ASP A 963 -20.60 -33.77 -10.88
N HIS A 964 -20.37 -32.47 -10.94
CA HIS A 964 -19.69 -31.73 -9.88
C HIS A 964 -20.56 -31.63 -8.62
N ILE A 965 -19.98 -32.04 -7.48
CA ILE A 965 -20.64 -32.03 -6.17
C ILE A 965 -19.99 -31.10 -5.14
N LYS A 966 -18.65 -30.95 -5.13
CA LYS A 966 -17.95 -30.10 -4.14
C LYS A 966 -16.55 -29.67 -4.59
N THR A 967 -16.01 -28.60 -4.01
CA THR A 967 -14.64 -28.11 -4.29
C THR A 967 -13.72 -27.98 -3.06
N SER A 968 -14.09 -28.62 -1.95
CA SER A 968 -13.25 -28.69 -0.75
C SER A 968 -12.35 -29.94 -0.75
N GLN A 969 -11.25 -29.88 0.01
CA GLN A 969 -10.34 -31.01 0.22
C GLN A 969 -11.08 -32.25 0.76
N ASP A 970 -11.97 -32.05 1.73
CA ASP A 970 -12.79 -33.10 2.32
C ASP A 970 -14.21 -33.11 1.70
N LEU A 971 -14.83 -34.29 1.66
CA LEU A 971 -16.22 -34.50 1.21
C LEU A 971 -17.06 -35.05 2.37
N SER A 972 -18.26 -34.51 2.60
CA SER A 972 -19.15 -34.92 3.70
C SER A 972 -20.60 -34.68 3.34
N GLY A 973 -21.51 -35.40 4.01
CA GLY A 973 -22.94 -35.26 3.75
C GLY A 973 -23.37 -35.98 2.48
N ILE A 974 -22.73 -37.11 2.17
CA ILE A 974 -22.91 -37.85 0.92
C ILE A 974 -23.54 -39.22 1.20
N GLY A 975 -24.27 -39.73 0.21
CA GLY A 975 -24.86 -41.07 0.25
C GLY A 975 -23.86 -42.15 -0.12
N ALA A 976 -24.32 -43.39 -0.16
CA ALA A 976 -23.53 -44.48 -0.76
C ALA A 976 -23.34 -44.26 -2.27
N GLY A 977 -22.12 -44.50 -2.75
CA GLY A 977 -21.73 -44.27 -4.15
C GLY A 977 -20.22 -44.13 -4.34
N ALA A 978 -19.81 -43.97 -5.60
CA ALA A 978 -18.42 -43.68 -5.96
C ALA A 978 -18.21 -42.17 -6.17
N TYR A 979 -17.13 -41.66 -5.60
CA TYR A 979 -16.78 -40.24 -5.60
C TYR A 979 -15.35 -40.06 -6.09
N THR A 980 -15.17 -39.29 -7.17
CA THR A 980 -13.86 -39.00 -7.74
C THR A 980 -13.38 -37.64 -7.25
N LEU A 981 -12.27 -37.62 -6.53
CA LEU A 981 -11.52 -36.40 -6.25
C LEU A 981 -10.59 -36.11 -7.43
N GLN A 982 -10.60 -34.89 -7.92
CA GLN A 982 -9.58 -34.31 -8.76
C GLN A 982 -8.95 -33.14 -8.03
N VAL A 983 -7.62 -33.10 -8.00
CA VAL A 983 -6.84 -32.04 -7.38
C VAL A 983 -5.96 -31.42 -8.44
N GLN A 984 -5.98 -30.10 -8.51
CA GLN A 984 -5.10 -29.31 -9.35
C GLN A 984 -4.31 -28.37 -8.46
N ASP A 985 -3.07 -28.10 -8.82
CA ASP A 985 -2.20 -27.18 -8.10
C ASP A 985 -2.05 -25.85 -8.84
N ALA A 986 -1.44 -24.88 -8.19
CA ALA A 986 -1.22 -23.55 -8.76
C ALA A 986 0.00 -23.50 -9.72
N SER A 987 0.66 -24.64 -9.98
CA SER A 987 1.89 -24.69 -10.78
C SER A 987 1.68 -24.39 -12.27
N GLY A 988 0.44 -24.50 -12.77
CA GLY A 988 0.15 -24.38 -14.20
C GLY A 988 0.62 -25.57 -15.04
N CYS A 989 1.16 -26.64 -14.43
CA CYS A 989 1.69 -27.82 -15.13
C CYS A 989 0.63 -28.70 -15.82
N GLY A 990 -0.65 -28.40 -15.65
CA GLY A 990 -1.77 -29.07 -16.33
C GLY A 990 -2.03 -30.52 -15.92
N VAL A 991 -1.27 -31.08 -14.97
CA VAL A 991 -1.45 -32.44 -14.48
C VAL A 991 -2.33 -32.43 -13.23
N MET A 992 -3.55 -32.91 -13.35
CA MET A 992 -4.46 -33.10 -12.21
C MET A 992 -4.22 -34.47 -11.57
N ALA A 993 -4.10 -34.52 -10.25
CA ALA A 993 -4.15 -35.79 -9.52
C ALA A 993 -5.61 -36.21 -9.37
N SER A 994 -5.93 -37.48 -9.60
CA SER A 994 -7.29 -37.98 -9.43
C SER A 994 -7.34 -39.30 -8.65
N ARG A 995 -8.36 -39.45 -7.80
CA ARG A 995 -8.58 -40.66 -7.01
C ARG A 995 -10.06 -40.90 -6.76
N ILE A 996 -10.47 -42.17 -6.83
CA ILE A 996 -11.84 -42.61 -6.59
C ILE A 996 -11.96 -43.15 -5.16
N TYR A 997 -13.04 -42.79 -4.48
CA TYR A 997 -13.43 -43.24 -3.15
C TYR A 997 -14.82 -43.88 -3.23
N THR A 998 -15.01 -45.03 -2.60
CA THR A 998 -16.29 -45.75 -2.63
C THR A 998 -16.90 -45.80 -1.25
N VAL A 999 -18.07 -45.20 -1.08
CA VAL A 999 -18.84 -45.17 0.16
C VAL A 999 -19.96 -46.20 0.09
N LEU A 1000 -20.14 -46.98 1.15
CA LEU A 1000 -21.21 -47.97 1.26
C LEU A 1000 -22.38 -47.43 2.08
N ASN A 1001 -23.57 -48.03 1.90
CA ASN A 1001 -24.71 -47.83 2.80
C ASN A 1001 -24.71 -48.93 3.86
N GLU A 1002 -24.73 -48.54 5.12
CA GLU A 1002 -24.84 -49.42 6.27
C GLU A 1002 -26.18 -49.19 6.98
N ASN A 1003 -26.84 -50.27 7.34
CA ASN A 1003 -28.06 -50.18 8.14
C ASN A 1003 -27.67 -50.02 9.61
N SER A 1004 -28.10 -48.92 10.22
CA SER A 1004 -27.93 -48.67 11.64
C SER A 1004 -29.17 -49.09 12.43
N SER A 1005 -28.97 -49.58 13.65
CA SER A 1005 -30.06 -49.89 14.57
C SER A 1005 -30.62 -48.59 15.15
N ILE A 1006 -31.90 -48.30 14.88
CA ILE A 1006 -32.60 -47.15 15.43
C ILE A 1006 -33.50 -47.53 16.60
N ASP A 1007 -33.63 -46.64 17.59
CA ASP A 1007 -34.39 -46.90 18.82
C ASP A 1007 -35.90 -47.06 18.57
N ALA A 1008 -36.51 -48.00 19.29
CA ALA A 1008 -37.96 -48.22 19.28
C ALA A 1008 -38.74 -47.01 19.85
N PRO A 1009 -39.91 -46.63 19.29
CA PRO A 1009 -40.66 -45.47 19.76
C PRO A 1009 -41.32 -45.73 21.11
N ILE A 1010 -41.47 -44.68 21.93
CA ILE A 1010 -42.24 -44.75 23.19
C ILE A 1010 -43.70 -44.40 22.91
N ILE A 1011 -44.62 -45.32 23.23
CA ILE A 1011 -46.06 -45.18 22.99
C ILE A 1011 -46.78 -44.75 24.28
N ALA A 1012 -47.67 -43.77 24.19
CA ALA A 1012 -48.50 -43.35 25.31
C ALA A 1012 -49.56 -44.43 25.66
N PRO A 1013 -49.74 -44.79 26.95
CA PRO A 1013 -50.75 -45.78 27.34
C PRO A 1013 -52.17 -45.24 27.10
N LEU A 1014 -53.05 -46.10 26.59
CA LEU A 1014 -54.44 -45.77 26.25
C LEU A 1014 -55.43 -46.53 27.15
N GLN A 1015 -56.33 -45.80 27.82
CA GLN A 1015 -57.37 -46.39 28.68
C GLN A 1015 -58.78 -46.06 28.15
N LEU A 1016 -59.63 -47.08 28.01
CA LEU A 1016 -61.00 -46.97 27.48
C LEU A 1016 -62.04 -47.60 28.42
N CYS A 1017 -63.28 -47.10 28.40
CA CYS A 1017 -64.37 -47.62 29.23
C CYS A 1017 -65.23 -48.68 28.54
N ALA A 1018 -65.23 -48.71 27.21
CA ALA A 1018 -65.88 -49.72 26.38
C ALA A 1018 -65.11 -49.85 25.04
N PRO A 1019 -65.28 -50.95 24.30
CA PRO A 1019 -64.69 -51.11 22.97
C PRO A 1019 -65.18 -50.02 21.99
N GLY A 1020 -64.29 -49.46 21.16
CA GLY A 1020 -64.63 -48.36 20.25
C GLY A 1020 -63.44 -47.73 19.53
N GLU A 1021 -63.71 -46.66 18.77
CA GLU A 1021 -62.67 -45.87 18.10
C GLU A 1021 -61.89 -45.00 19.09
N ALA A 1022 -60.57 -44.90 18.92
CA ALA A 1022 -59.68 -44.13 19.78
C ALA A 1022 -58.43 -43.63 19.01
N LEU A 1023 -57.67 -42.73 19.63
CA LEU A 1023 -56.37 -42.26 19.12
C LEU A 1023 -55.23 -42.87 19.93
N LEU A 1024 -54.24 -43.41 19.23
CA LEU A 1024 -53.00 -43.92 19.80
C LEU A 1024 -51.84 -42.99 19.40
N SER A 1025 -51.00 -42.58 20.34
CA SER A 1025 -49.94 -41.59 20.08
C SER A 1025 -48.57 -42.01 20.61
N VAL A 1026 -47.53 -41.61 19.89
CA VAL A 1026 -46.13 -41.64 20.34
C VAL A 1026 -45.88 -40.48 21.30
N SER A 1027 -45.21 -40.73 22.43
CA SER A 1027 -45.10 -39.75 23.54
C SER A 1027 -44.18 -38.55 23.24
N SER A 1028 -43.32 -38.62 22.23
CA SER A 1028 -42.43 -37.53 21.78
C SER A 1028 -41.92 -37.78 20.35
N PRO A 1029 -42.75 -37.56 19.31
CA PRO A 1029 -42.35 -37.82 17.93
C PRO A 1029 -41.21 -36.87 17.50
N SER A 1030 -40.08 -37.43 17.07
CA SER A 1030 -38.93 -36.67 16.55
C SER A 1030 -39.14 -36.23 15.10
N ALA A 1031 -38.83 -34.96 14.78
CA ALA A 1031 -38.86 -34.44 13.42
C ALA A 1031 -37.97 -35.25 12.45
N GLY A 1032 -38.39 -35.39 11.19
CA GLY A 1032 -37.66 -36.14 10.15
C GLY A 1032 -37.84 -37.66 10.20
N ASN A 1033 -38.65 -38.19 11.12
CA ASN A 1033 -38.97 -39.63 11.19
C ASN A 1033 -40.43 -39.89 10.83
N THR A 1034 -40.72 -41.10 10.42
CA THR A 1034 -42.07 -41.58 10.17
C THR A 1034 -42.38 -42.73 11.11
N TYR A 1035 -43.65 -42.91 11.50
CA TYR A 1035 -44.07 -44.00 12.37
C TYR A 1035 -45.05 -44.88 11.62
N ARG A 1036 -44.94 -46.20 11.79
CA ARG A 1036 -45.82 -47.17 11.15
C ARG A 1036 -46.57 -47.97 12.20
N LEU A 1037 -47.88 -48.10 12.02
CA LEU A 1037 -48.77 -48.90 12.87
C LEU A 1037 -48.90 -50.30 12.31
N TYR A 1038 -48.84 -51.31 13.17
CA TYR A 1038 -49.05 -52.72 12.84
C TYR A 1038 -50.06 -53.36 13.80
N ASP A 1039 -50.69 -54.43 13.35
CA ASP A 1039 -51.61 -55.28 14.14
C ASP A 1039 -50.89 -56.44 14.87
N SER A 1040 -49.64 -56.75 14.51
CA SER A 1040 -48.81 -57.73 15.21
C SER A 1040 -47.30 -57.43 15.11
N GLN A 1041 -46.50 -58.05 15.99
CA GLN A 1041 -45.03 -57.96 15.95
C GLN A 1041 -44.44 -58.47 14.62
N THR A 1042 -45.11 -59.42 13.95
CA THR A 1042 -44.59 -60.14 12.77
C THR A 1042 -45.24 -59.73 11.45
N SER A 1043 -46.19 -58.79 11.46
CA SER A 1043 -46.90 -58.38 10.25
C SER A 1043 -45.96 -57.78 9.21
N THR A 1044 -46.07 -58.19 7.95
CA THR A 1044 -45.21 -57.69 6.86
C THR A 1044 -45.74 -56.39 6.23
N GLN A 1045 -46.99 -56.00 6.54
CA GLN A 1045 -47.60 -54.76 6.08
C GLN A 1045 -48.03 -53.91 7.27
N TYR A 1046 -47.82 -52.60 7.15
CA TYR A 1046 -48.32 -51.62 8.11
C TYR A 1046 -49.77 -51.26 7.78
N GLN A 1047 -50.53 -50.98 8.83
CA GLN A 1047 -51.93 -50.59 8.78
C GLN A 1047 -52.10 -49.09 8.48
N ASP A 1048 -51.17 -48.28 8.98
CA ASP A 1048 -51.18 -46.83 8.81
C ASP A 1048 -49.75 -46.29 8.99
N GLU A 1049 -49.44 -45.15 8.38
CA GLU A 1049 -48.13 -44.51 8.43
C GLU A 1049 -48.31 -43.01 8.63
N GLN A 1050 -47.70 -42.46 9.69
CA GLN A 1050 -47.92 -41.09 10.13
C GLN A 1050 -46.61 -40.43 10.53
N THR A 1051 -46.36 -39.20 10.06
CA THR A 1051 -45.17 -38.41 10.43
C THR A 1051 -45.28 -37.76 11.81
N ASN A 1052 -46.50 -37.55 12.31
CA ASN A 1052 -46.76 -36.99 13.64
C ASN A 1052 -46.88 -38.06 14.75
N GLY A 1053 -46.85 -39.35 14.39
CA GLY A 1053 -46.96 -40.46 15.34
C GLY A 1053 -48.33 -40.59 16.02
N ILE A 1054 -49.41 -40.08 15.41
CA ILE A 1054 -50.79 -40.19 15.94
C ILE A 1054 -51.63 -41.04 14.99
N PHE A 1055 -52.20 -42.14 15.49
CA PHE A 1055 -52.96 -43.11 14.70
C PHE A 1055 -54.41 -43.25 15.18
N LYS A 1056 -55.34 -43.42 14.24
CA LYS A 1056 -56.74 -43.78 14.55
C LYS A 1056 -56.87 -45.29 14.61
N ILE A 1057 -57.38 -45.82 15.72
CA ILE A 1057 -57.53 -47.26 15.94
C ILE A 1057 -58.94 -47.62 16.39
N LYS A 1058 -59.32 -48.90 16.24
CA LYS A 1058 -60.57 -49.46 16.76
C LYS A 1058 -60.27 -50.51 17.82
N ALA A 1059 -60.21 -50.07 19.07
CA ALA A 1059 -59.77 -50.89 20.19
C ALA A 1059 -60.91 -51.74 20.78
N ASN A 1060 -60.64 -53.02 20.97
CA ASN A 1060 -61.45 -54.01 21.68
C ASN A 1060 -60.57 -54.79 22.69
N PRO A 1061 -61.12 -55.64 23.57
CA PRO A 1061 -60.35 -56.28 24.65
C PRO A 1061 -59.18 -57.17 24.19
N ASN A 1062 -59.17 -57.57 22.91
CA ASN A 1062 -58.12 -58.40 22.31
C ASN A 1062 -57.25 -57.62 21.30
N SER A 1063 -57.46 -56.31 21.16
CA SER A 1063 -56.71 -55.51 20.18
C SER A 1063 -55.27 -55.31 20.64
N THR A 1064 -54.34 -55.72 19.78
CA THR A 1064 -52.92 -55.46 19.99
C THR A 1064 -52.44 -54.59 18.83
N TYR A 1065 -51.75 -53.51 19.13
CA TYR A 1065 -51.15 -52.62 18.14
C TYR A 1065 -49.68 -52.44 18.45
N TYR A 1066 -48.90 -52.27 17.38
CA TYR A 1066 -47.46 -52.07 17.46
C TYR A 1066 -47.07 -50.86 16.64
N ILE A 1067 -46.11 -50.07 17.11
CA ILE A 1067 -45.58 -48.93 16.35
C ILE A 1067 -44.07 -49.10 16.20
N SER A 1068 -43.55 -48.98 14.98
CA SER A 1068 -42.12 -48.80 14.70
C SER A 1068 -41.83 -47.35 14.31
N LYS A 1069 -40.56 -46.97 14.44
CA LYS A 1069 -40.00 -45.71 13.96
C LYS A 1069 -39.20 -45.99 12.70
N VAL A 1070 -39.36 -45.17 11.68
CA VAL A 1070 -38.65 -45.26 10.40
C VAL A 1070 -37.81 -43.99 10.24
N SER A 1071 -36.51 -44.19 9.96
CA SER A 1071 -35.55 -43.13 9.67
C SER A 1071 -34.74 -43.52 8.43
N GLY A 1072 -35.00 -42.83 7.31
CA GLY A 1072 -34.45 -43.22 6.00
C GLY A 1072 -34.93 -44.62 5.60
N GLN A 1073 -33.97 -45.52 5.34
CA GLN A 1073 -34.22 -46.93 5.02
C GLN A 1073 -34.25 -47.85 6.25
N CYS A 1074 -33.94 -47.34 7.43
CA CYS A 1074 -33.93 -48.13 8.66
C CYS A 1074 -35.29 -48.05 9.37
N GLU A 1075 -35.73 -49.19 9.89
CA GLU A 1075 -36.93 -49.31 10.72
C GLU A 1075 -36.54 -49.93 12.07
N SER A 1076 -37.04 -49.35 13.17
CA SER A 1076 -36.74 -49.80 14.52
C SER A 1076 -37.52 -51.05 14.90
N GLU A 1077 -37.10 -51.69 15.98
CA GLU A 1077 -37.93 -52.68 16.66
C GLU A 1077 -39.30 -52.11 17.01
N ARG A 1078 -40.33 -52.94 16.92
CA ARG A 1078 -41.71 -52.54 17.16
C ARG A 1078 -42.01 -52.48 18.65
N THR A 1079 -42.62 -51.39 19.09
CA THR A 1079 -43.12 -51.23 20.47
C THR A 1079 -44.60 -51.60 20.53
N GLN A 1080 -45.00 -52.42 21.50
CA GLN A 1080 -46.41 -52.76 21.74
C GLN A 1080 -47.14 -51.64 22.49
N ALA A 1081 -48.31 -51.25 21.98
CA ALA A 1081 -49.21 -50.30 22.63
C ALA A 1081 -49.90 -50.93 23.85
N GLN A 1082 -49.87 -50.23 24.98
CA GLN A 1082 -50.59 -50.63 26.19
C GLN A 1082 -52.02 -50.08 26.15
N ILE A 1083 -53.01 -50.96 25.93
CA ILE A 1083 -54.43 -50.60 25.87
C ILE A 1083 -55.19 -51.31 27.00
N THR A 1084 -55.87 -50.56 27.86
CA THR A 1084 -56.67 -51.10 28.97
C THR A 1084 -58.15 -50.74 28.80
N ILE A 1085 -59.04 -51.74 28.82
CA ILE A 1085 -60.50 -51.54 28.80
C ILE A 1085 -61.10 -51.96 30.13
N SER A 1086 -61.65 -51.02 30.91
CA SER A 1086 -61.88 -51.27 32.34
C SER A 1086 -63.23 -51.88 32.78
N LEU A 1087 -64.35 -51.92 32.03
CA LEU A 1087 -65.64 -52.42 32.60
C LEU A 1087 -66.65 -53.02 31.59
N SER A 1088 -67.51 -53.92 32.08
CA SER A 1088 -68.54 -54.70 31.35
C SER A 1088 -69.82 -53.90 31.02
N ALA A 1089 -70.48 -54.21 29.89
CA ALA A 1089 -71.67 -53.50 29.41
C ALA A 1089 -72.86 -53.54 30.39
N ILE A 1090 -73.44 -52.37 30.68
CA ILE A 1090 -74.71 -52.20 31.40
C ILE A 1090 -75.88 -52.47 30.46
N ASP A 1091 -76.86 -53.27 30.89
CA ASP A 1091 -78.03 -53.64 30.06
C ASP A 1091 -79.28 -52.91 30.58
N ILE A 1092 -79.83 -52.04 29.72
CA ILE A 1092 -80.89 -51.10 30.06
C ILE A 1092 -82.15 -51.44 29.27
N PRO A 1093 -83.15 -52.10 29.88
CA PRO A 1093 -84.43 -52.34 29.24
C PRO A 1093 -85.09 -51.01 28.83
N ASN A 1094 -85.76 -50.97 27.69
CA ASN A 1094 -86.47 -49.77 27.24
C ASN A 1094 -87.98 -49.81 27.56
N ALA A 1095 -88.46 -50.84 28.26
CA ALA A 1095 -89.86 -50.97 28.68
C ALA A 1095 -90.02 -51.85 29.93
N PHE A 1096 -91.12 -51.67 30.66
CA PHE A 1096 -91.56 -52.56 31.75
C PHE A 1096 -93.08 -52.47 31.95
N THR A 1097 -93.67 -53.43 32.68
CA THR A 1097 -95.13 -53.62 32.83
C THR A 1097 -95.57 -53.63 34.30
N PRO A 1098 -95.78 -52.46 34.94
CA PRO A 1098 -96.21 -52.39 36.33
C PRO A 1098 -97.72 -52.67 36.48
N ASN A 1099 -98.09 -53.96 36.39
CA ASN A 1099 -99.47 -54.47 36.45
C ASN A 1099 -99.76 -55.29 37.74
N GLY A 1100 -98.75 -55.61 38.53
CA GLY A 1100 -98.83 -56.34 39.80
C GLY A 1100 -98.84 -57.87 39.66
N ASP A 1101 -98.41 -58.41 38.52
CA ASP A 1101 -98.38 -59.87 38.27
C ASP A 1101 -97.08 -60.57 38.73
N GLY A 1102 -96.14 -59.81 39.30
CA GLY A 1102 -94.84 -60.27 39.77
C GLY A 1102 -93.76 -60.33 38.68
N LYS A 1103 -94.07 -59.96 37.43
CA LYS A 1103 -93.14 -59.96 36.29
C LYS A 1103 -93.01 -58.55 35.71
N ASN A 1104 -91.77 -58.06 35.64
CA ASN A 1104 -91.46 -56.73 35.09
C ASN A 1104 -92.26 -55.59 35.72
N ASP A 1105 -92.66 -55.74 36.99
CA ASP A 1105 -93.35 -54.69 37.75
C ASP A 1105 -92.46 -53.49 38.07
N TYR A 1106 -91.15 -53.71 37.98
CA TYR A 1106 -90.13 -52.69 38.15
C TYR A 1106 -89.28 -52.61 36.90
N TRP A 1107 -88.96 -51.39 36.49
CA TRP A 1107 -87.85 -51.18 35.58
C TRP A 1107 -86.58 -51.57 36.33
N LYS A 1108 -85.86 -52.58 35.84
CA LYS A 1108 -84.65 -53.11 36.45
C LYS A 1108 -83.50 -53.03 35.45
N ILE A 1109 -82.54 -52.15 35.71
CA ILE A 1109 -81.30 -52.06 34.95
C ILE A 1109 -80.35 -53.18 35.42
N ASN A 1110 -80.04 -54.11 34.52
CA ASN A 1110 -79.13 -55.21 34.83
C ASN A 1110 -77.69 -54.68 34.94
N ASN A 1111 -76.95 -55.19 35.93
CA ASN A 1111 -75.57 -54.78 36.25
C ASN A 1111 -75.41 -53.35 36.78
N ALA A 1112 -76.50 -52.63 37.06
CA ALA A 1112 -76.42 -51.30 37.69
C ALA A 1112 -75.76 -51.33 39.08
N GLN A 1113 -75.82 -52.46 39.80
CA GLN A 1113 -75.15 -52.64 41.09
C GLN A 1113 -73.61 -52.55 41.01
N ASN A 1114 -73.03 -52.74 39.82
CA ASN A 1114 -71.59 -52.58 39.60
C ASN A 1114 -71.16 -51.10 39.56
N TYR A 1115 -72.13 -50.18 39.60
CA TYR A 1115 -71.92 -48.73 39.58
C TYR A 1115 -72.56 -48.09 40.83
N PRO A 1116 -71.99 -48.28 42.04
CA PRO A 1116 -72.58 -47.78 43.29
C PRO A 1116 -72.67 -46.26 43.38
N GLN A 1117 -71.96 -45.53 42.51
CA GLN A 1117 -72.02 -44.07 42.40
C GLN A 1117 -72.92 -43.58 41.27
N ALA A 1118 -73.55 -44.48 40.49
CA ALA A 1118 -74.38 -44.08 39.36
C ALA A 1118 -75.59 -43.28 39.80
N ILE A 1119 -75.98 -42.29 39.00
CA ILE A 1119 -77.21 -41.52 39.22
C ILE A 1119 -78.16 -41.85 38.08
N VAL A 1120 -79.31 -42.46 38.41
CA VAL A 1120 -80.38 -42.81 37.47
C VAL A 1120 -81.51 -41.82 37.65
N GLN A 1121 -81.94 -41.17 36.58
CA GLN A 1121 -83.03 -40.20 36.59
C GLN A 1121 -84.03 -40.53 35.48
N ILE A 1122 -85.33 -40.36 35.74
CA ILE A 1122 -86.39 -40.54 34.74
C ILE A 1122 -87.24 -39.28 34.68
N PHE A 1123 -87.59 -38.88 33.47
CA PHE A 1123 -88.31 -37.65 33.16
C PHE A 1123 -89.55 -37.95 32.31
N THR A 1124 -90.60 -37.14 32.48
CA THR A 1124 -91.73 -37.10 31.54
C THR A 1124 -91.27 -36.60 30.18
N ARG A 1125 -92.10 -36.77 29.14
CA ARG A 1125 -91.86 -36.19 27.80
C ARG A 1125 -91.70 -34.66 27.80
N TYR A 1126 -92.14 -33.98 28.85
CA TYR A 1126 -92.04 -32.52 29.01
C TYR A 1126 -90.86 -32.12 29.92
N GLY A 1127 -89.98 -33.05 30.29
CA GLY A 1127 -88.76 -32.77 31.06
C GLY A 1127 -88.93 -32.74 32.58
N GLN A 1128 -90.10 -33.08 33.13
CA GLN A 1128 -90.29 -33.16 34.58
C GLN A 1128 -89.68 -34.45 35.14
N LYS A 1129 -88.77 -34.36 36.11
CA LYS A 1129 -88.19 -35.52 36.79
C LYS A 1129 -89.25 -36.22 37.64
N VAL A 1130 -89.49 -37.50 37.37
CA VAL A 1130 -90.45 -38.36 38.09
C VAL A 1130 -89.78 -39.45 38.91
N PHE A 1131 -88.48 -39.66 38.74
CA PHE A 1131 -87.71 -40.64 39.51
C PHE A 1131 -86.23 -40.25 39.57
N GLU A 1132 -85.59 -40.53 40.71
CA GLU A 1132 -84.14 -40.46 40.87
C GLU A 1132 -83.67 -41.55 41.84
N SER A 1133 -82.58 -42.21 41.51
CA SER A 1133 -81.94 -43.19 42.38
C SER A 1133 -80.41 -43.13 42.26
N LYS A 1134 -79.72 -42.99 43.39
CA LYS A 1134 -78.26 -43.05 43.47
C LYS A 1134 -77.81 -44.48 43.79
N GLY A 1135 -76.84 -44.99 43.05
CA GLY A 1135 -76.42 -46.39 43.05
C GLY A 1135 -77.50 -47.36 42.56
N TYR A 1136 -78.59 -46.82 41.99
CA TYR A 1136 -79.79 -47.57 41.62
C TYR A 1136 -80.30 -48.50 42.74
N SER A 1137 -80.28 -48.01 43.98
CA SER A 1137 -80.60 -48.80 45.18
C SER A 1137 -82.06 -49.24 45.26
N VAL A 1138 -82.93 -48.57 44.52
CA VAL A 1138 -84.36 -48.86 44.40
C VAL A 1138 -84.72 -48.82 42.92
N PRO A 1139 -85.30 -49.88 42.34
CA PRO A 1139 -85.83 -49.87 40.97
C PRO A 1139 -87.07 -48.98 40.80
N PHE A 1140 -87.33 -48.49 39.58
CA PHE A 1140 -88.50 -47.64 39.32
C PHE A 1140 -89.77 -48.50 39.11
N ASP A 1141 -90.85 -48.19 39.84
CA ASP A 1141 -92.09 -48.97 39.85
C ASP A 1141 -93.21 -48.38 38.97
N GLY A 1142 -92.95 -47.28 38.26
CA GLY A 1142 -93.93 -46.63 37.40
C GLY A 1142 -94.95 -45.78 38.16
N THR A 1143 -94.64 -45.38 39.38
CA THR A 1143 -95.42 -44.42 40.17
C THR A 1143 -94.67 -43.11 40.39
N TYR A 1144 -95.40 -42.03 40.64
CA TYR A 1144 -94.86 -40.75 41.08
C TYR A 1144 -95.73 -40.22 42.21
N ASN A 1145 -95.13 -39.96 43.37
CA ASN A 1145 -95.85 -39.57 44.61
C ASN A 1145 -97.01 -40.51 44.97
N GLY A 1146 -96.79 -41.83 44.81
CA GLY A 1146 -97.79 -42.86 45.11
C GLY A 1146 -98.93 -42.99 44.09
N THR A 1147 -98.92 -42.19 43.02
CA THR A 1147 -99.92 -42.26 41.94
C THR A 1147 -99.35 -42.97 40.72
N LYS A 1148 -100.12 -43.87 40.09
CA LYS A 1148 -99.72 -44.58 38.87
C LYS A 1148 -99.51 -43.59 37.70
N LEU A 1149 -98.32 -43.57 37.12
CA LEU A 1149 -98.01 -42.76 35.94
C LEU A 1149 -98.69 -43.33 34.68
N PRO A 1150 -99.22 -42.54 33.74
CA PRO A 1150 -99.87 -43.05 32.53
C PRO A 1150 -98.97 -43.98 31.68
N SER A 1151 -99.58 -44.93 30.97
CA SER A 1151 -98.87 -45.70 29.94
C SER A 1151 -98.35 -44.76 28.86
N GLY A 1152 -97.08 -44.89 28.49
CA GLY A 1152 -96.42 -43.97 27.57
C GLY A 1152 -94.91 -43.96 27.70
N VAL A 1153 -94.26 -43.16 26.84
CA VAL A 1153 -92.81 -43.02 26.78
C VAL A 1153 -92.31 -41.92 27.73
N TYR A 1154 -91.33 -42.28 28.54
CA TYR A 1154 -90.52 -41.46 29.43
C TYR A 1154 -89.07 -41.45 28.95
N TYR A 1155 -88.25 -40.55 29.48
CA TYR A 1155 -86.82 -40.47 29.15
C TYR A 1155 -85.97 -40.72 30.38
N TYR A 1156 -84.93 -41.52 30.26
CA TYR A 1156 -83.97 -41.73 31.33
C TYR A 1156 -82.62 -41.10 31.01
N ILE A 1157 -81.91 -40.68 32.05
CA ILE A 1157 -80.51 -40.29 32.03
C ILE A 1157 -79.78 -41.10 33.10
N LEU A 1158 -78.65 -41.68 32.73
CA LEU A 1158 -77.79 -42.49 33.57
C LEU A 1158 -76.36 -41.93 33.54
N ASN A 1159 -75.91 -41.42 34.67
CA ASN A 1159 -74.54 -40.94 34.86
C ASN A 1159 -73.72 -41.98 35.61
N LEU A 1160 -72.70 -42.55 34.96
CA LEU A 1160 -71.82 -43.58 35.53
C LEU A 1160 -70.56 -43.03 36.22
N GLY A 1161 -70.23 -41.74 36.09
CA GLY A 1161 -69.06 -41.10 36.73
C GLY A 1161 -68.15 -40.31 35.77
N LYS A 1162 -67.10 -39.65 36.31
CA LYS A 1162 -66.23 -38.67 35.62
C LYS A 1162 -65.43 -39.18 34.41
N SER A 1163 -65.37 -40.48 34.18
CA SER A 1163 -64.58 -41.09 33.10
C SER A 1163 -65.45 -41.69 31.98
N CYS A 1164 -66.78 -41.53 32.03
CA CYS A 1164 -67.71 -42.14 31.08
C CYS A 1164 -68.68 -41.11 30.49
N ASN A 1165 -69.09 -41.31 29.23
CA ASN A 1165 -70.15 -40.52 28.61
C ASN A 1165 -71.50 -40.77 29.30
N LEU A 1166 -72.35 -39.73 29.36
CA LEU A 1166 -73.73 -39.85 29.85
C LEU A 1166 -74.53 -40.81 28.96
N LEU A 1167 -75.23 -41.76 29.57
CA LEU A 1167 -76.14 -42.66 28.87
C LEU A 1167 -77.57 -42.13 28.98
N SER A 1168 -78.35 -42.20 27.91
CA SER A 1168 -79.75 -41.78 27.90
C SER A 1168 -80.57 -42.58 26.90
N GLY A 1169 -81.88 -42.61 27.09
CA GLY A 1169 -82.78 -43.33 26.21
C GLY A 1169 -84.24 -43.18 26.59
N SER A 1170 -85.11 -43.88 25.87
CA SER A 1170 -86.54 -43.95 26.16
C SER A 1170 -86.87 -45.13 27.06
N LEU A 1171 -87.86 -44.92 27.94
CA LEU A 1171 -88.45 -45.93 28.80
C LEU A 1171 -89.97 -45.92 28.62
N SER A 1172 -90.53 -47.02 28.14
CA SER A 1172 -91.97 -47.17 27.95
C SER A 1172 -92.62 -47.86 29.15
N ILE A 1173 -93.62 -47.22 29.74
CA ILE A 1173 -94.53 -47.86 30.69
C ILE A 1173 -95.67 -48.48 29.88
N ILE A 1174 -95.84 -49.80 29.97
CA ILE A 1174 -96.90 -50.55 29.30
C ILE A 1174 -97.79 -51.15 30.40
N ARG A 1175 -99.12 -50.99 30.32
CA ARG A 1175 -100.06 -51.58 31.29
C ARG A 1175 -101.20 -52.28 30.61
#